data_AF-A0A8C3K5V8-F1
#
_entry.id   AF-A0A8C3K5V8-F1
#
_cell.length_a   1.000
_cell.length_b   1.000
_cell.length_c   1.000
_cell.angle_alpha   90.00
_cell.angle_beta   90.00
_cell.angle_gamma   90.00
#
_symmetry.space_group_name_H-M   'P 1'
#
loop_
_entity.id
_entity.type
_entity.pdbx_description
1 polymer ?
#
loop_
_entity_poly.entity_id
_entity_poly.type
_entity_poly.pdbx_seq_one_letter_code
_entity_poly.pdbx_strand_id
1 'polypeptide(L)'
;MVEQQMLIDQLKEKLENFTDVKTLDFSNACGDGPAVVASARRPYSVPLTKSLLHSLHPPSRTETRKVRSIQMLTFSFLYFVMTLCYSLLLLLLLHMEELHTYNVPEHCLLDTEHIPDFLSPYCFVFFQGEEIDSLQKSHVFNMQKLKNSELRLIEAEQKMRELALNIKMKEELIKELVRTGKDAQSVSRQYSLKITKLEQESEQAKMELAETQKRLQELESKELKDIPEKAKLHKEFRKKMDAAKLKVQALQKKQQDTKSLASLSNQSERQATELEQNVAQMKHQQTQLQKRLCEESEKKKQLEAEIQRDQQQIKELELKMEQQQKILKLKEKEIAAFKKKKNDSVGTSQKLQKLEEQKKWLDEEMERILQQHQQLAELEEDLKKREAILAKKEALLQEKSHLEIKKLRSSQALNKDSMKLSTRLSMLDQELCDKGMQLQGSTTEDKTDILEKIQVLQTERDQLLRRRNSVDEKLKDGKVLSTEEEHVLFQLEEGIEALEAAIDYKNESIQNRQHLLRSSSQILSQSENNVIGKLVSLSAAELRAILFKYFNKIVGLRESQRKLQLRIEEQEMKVIDQENIIRELESALEHVKLQCDRRLTLQHKEHEKKLQLILHHFKETLKGYEVKVQQLEKDLFFYKKTSRELKKKLKSLFGESSYQLLASTKCKYIILKYLCNCQ
;
A
#
# COMPACT_ATOMS: atom_id res chain seq x y z
N MET A 1 -28.78 -14.51 10.09
CA MET A 1 -29.31 -13.13 10.09
C MET A 1 -29.45 -12.54 11.49
N VAL A 2 -30.15 -13.19 12.44
CA VAL A 2 -30.34 -12.63 13.80
C VAL A 2 -29.02 -12.39 14.55
N GLU A 3 -28.07 -13.31 14.47
CA GLU A 3 -26.75 -13.14 15.12
C GLU A 3 -25.89 -12.03 14.50
N GLN A 4 -26.03 -11.78 13.19
CA GLN A 4 -25.34 -10.68 12.51
C GLN A 4 -25.96 -9.33 12.89
N GLN A 5 -27.29 -9.28 13.03
CA GLN A 5 -27.98 -8.06 13.46
C GLN A 5 -27.61 -7.70 14.90
N MET A 6 -27.54 -8.68 15.80
CA MET A 6 -27.14 -8.47 17.19
C MET A 6 -25.69 -7.95 17.32
N LEU A 7 -24.77 -8.42 16.47
CA LEU A 7 -23.41 -7.89 16.40
C LEU A 7 -23.34 -6.47 15.86
N ILE A 8 -24.17 -6.15 14.85
CA ILE A 8 -24.27 -4.79 14.30
C ILE A 8 -24.82 -3.82 15.36
N ASP A 9 -25.83 -4.25 16.12
CA ASP A 9 -26.44 -3.43 17.16
C ASP A 9 -25.48 -3.22 18.34
N GLN A 10 -24.72 -4.25 18.74
CA GLN A 10 -23.64 -4.12 19.75
C GLN A 10 -22.49 -3.21 19.29
N LEU A 11 -22.17 -3.20 18.00
CA LEU A 11 -21.13 -2.32 17.46
C LEU A 11 -21.62 -0.87 17.35
N LYS A 12 -22.91 -0.65 17.05
CA LYS A 12 -23.53 0.68 17.06
C LYS A 12 -23.57 1.28 18.46
N GLU A 13 -24.00 0.51 19.45
CA GLU A 13 -24.04 0.94 20.85
C GLU A 13 -22.63 1.31 21.37
N LYS A 14 -21.61 0.52 21.01
CA LYS A 14 -20.21 0.85 21.34
C LYS A 14 -19.68 2.08 20.64
N LEU A 15 -20.14 2.36 19.42
CA LEU A 15 -19.74 3.56 18.67
C LEU A 15 -20.38 4.81 19.28
N GLU A 16 -21.66 4.74 19.67
CA GLU A 16 -22.42 5.83 20.26
C GLU A 16 -21.83 6.25 21.62
N ASN A 17 -21.49 5.27 22.47
CA ASN A 17 -20.79 5.49 23.74
C ASN A 17 -19.38 6.10 23.57
N PHE A 18 -18.71 5.87 22.44
CA PHE A 18 -17.39 6.42 22.16
C PHE A 18 -17.46 7.88 21.67
N THR A 19 -18.54 8.25 20.99
CA THR A 19 -18.81 9.64 20.57
C THR A 19 -19.13 10.55 21.75
N ASP A 20 -19.84 10.05 22.77
CA ASP A 20 -20.17 10.83 23.98
C ASP A 20 -18.95 11.07 24.90
N VAL A 21 -17.96 10.18 24.86
CA VAL A 21 -16.67 10.38 25.57
C VAL A 21 -15.84 11.46 24.87
N LYS A 22 -15.94 11.57 23.54
CA LYS A 22 -15.15 12.51 22.74
C LYS A 22 -15.66 13.96 22.80
N THR A 23 -16.93 14.16 23.17
CA THR A 23 -17.54 15.49 23.33
C THR A 23 -17.31 16.11 24.71
N LEU A 24 -16.87 15.34 25.71
CA LEU A 24 -16.56 15.85 27.05
C LEU A 24 -15.11 16.34 27.23
N ASP A 25 -14.16 15.89 26.39
CA ASP A 25 -12.73 16.20 26.55
C ASP A 25 -12.22 17.39 25.71
N PHE A 26 -13.10 18.08 24.98
CA PHE A 26 -12.74 19.31 24.25
C PHE A 26 -13.56 20.51 24.73
N SER A 27 -13.25 20.98 25.94
CA SER A 27 -13.69 22.28 26.43
C SER A 27 -12.51 23.09 26.97
N ASN A 28 -12.29 24.26 26.34
CA ASN A 28 -11.40 25.38 26.68
C ASN A 28 -9.88 25.19 26.42
N ALA A 29 -9.14 26.12 25.82
CA ALA A 29 -9.39 27.52 25.45
C ALA A 29 -8.37 28.00 24.39
N CYS A 30 -8.82 28.79 23.40
CA CYS A 30 -8.19 30.07 23.03
C CYS A 30 -9.07 30.81 22.01
N GLY A 31 -9.46 32.05 22.34
CA GLY A 31 -10.38 32.87 21.55
C GLY A 31 -9.73 33.76 20.48
N ASP A 32 -10.53 33.97 19.44
CA ASP A 32 -10.77 35.14 18.57
C ASP A 32 -9.65 35.89 17.80
N GLY A 33 -9.89 36.00 16.47
CA GLY A 33 -9.39 37.06 15.57
C GLY A 33 -9.53 36.70 14.07
N PRO A 34 -10.17 37.52 13.19
CA PRO A 34 -10.94 37.01 12.05
C PRO A 34 -10.21 36.87 10.71
N ALA A 35 -10.77 35.98 9.87
CA ALA A 35 -10.39 35.72 8.50
C ALA A 35 -10.69 36.90 7.55
N VAL A 36 -9.72 37.24 6.70
CA VAL A 36 -9.93 38.07 5.50
C VAL A 36 -9.59 37.22 4.28
N VAL A 37 -10.63 36.92 3.51
CA VAL A 37 -10.58 36.39 2.15
C VAL A 37 -10.11 37.51 1.22
N ALA A 38 -8.99 37.31 0.52
CA ALA A 38 -8.56 38.20 -0.55
C ALA A 38 -8.32 37.40 -1.84
N SER A 39 -9.30 37.50 -2.73
CA SER A 39 -9.20 37.23 -4.16
C SER A 39 -8.29 38.31 -4.79
N ALA A 40 -7.28 37.91 -5.56
CA ALA A 40 -6.49 38.85 -6.36
C ALA A 40 -6.26 38.30 -7.77
N ARG A 41 -6.70 39.13 -8.71
CA ARG A 41 -6.74 38.97 -10.17
C ARG A 41 -5.33 38.89 -10.79
N ARG A 42 -5.28 38.23 -11.94
CA ARG A 42 -4.23 38.33 -12.98
C ARG A 42 -3.89 39.79 -13.34
N PRO A 43 -2.67 40.02 -13.85
CA PRO A 43 -2.50 40.93 -14.97
C PRO A 43 -1.70 40.33 -16.14
N TYR A 44 -2.27 40.54 -17.33
CA TYR A 44 -1.71 40.86 -18.65
C TYR A 44 -0.38 40.27 -19.15
N SER A 45 -0.51 39.62 -20.30
CA SER A 45 0.49 39.13 -21.27
C SER A 45 1.03 40.18 -22.22
N VAL A 46 2.36 40.23 -22.50
CA VAL A 46 3.03 40.50 -23.81
C VAL A 46 4.57 40.12 -23.72
N PRO A 47 5.37 40.00 -24.82
CA PRO A 47 5.71 38.76 -25.53
C PRO A 47 7.22 38.36 -25.52
N LEU A 48 7.48 37.17 -26.07
CA LEU A 48 8.76 36.48 -26.31
C LEU A 48 9.93 37.33 -26.83
N THR A 49 11.14 37.01 -26.35
CA THR A 49 12.36 36.97 -27.19
C THR A 49 13.16 35.68 -26.96
N LYS A 50 13.51 35.05 -28.08
CA LYS A 50 14.29 33.80 -28.21
C LYS A 50 15.78 34.09 -28.08
N SER A 51 16.51 33.27 -27.32
CA SER A 51 17.98 33.12 -27.42
C SER A 51 18.44 31.96 -26.52
N LEU A 52 18.46 30.73 -27.05
CA LEU A 52 19.67 30.01 -27.47
C LEU A 52 20.38 29.22 -26.35
N LEU A 53 20.32 27.90 -26.55
CA LEU A 53 21.02 26.81 -25.87
C LEU A 53 22.54 27.02 -25.79
N HIS A 54 23.13 26.63 -24.66
CA HIS A 54 24.36 25.83 -24.69
C HIS A 54 24.43 24.88 -23.48
N SER A 55 24.54 23.59 -23.79
CA SER A 55 24.78 22.50 -22.84
C SER A 55 26.24 22.48 -22.40
N LEU A 56 26.49 22.18 -21.12
CA LEU A 56 27.65 21.41 -20.68
C LEU A 56 27.25 20.48 -19.52
N HIS A 57 27.64 19.21 -19.66
CA HIS A 57 27.52 18.11 -18.69
C HIS A 57 28.50 18.34 -17.50
N PRO A 58 28.49 17.56 -16.38
CA PRO A 58 28.68 18.08 -15.03
C PRO A 58 30.10 17.77 -14.53
N PRO A 59 30.42 18.13 -13.28
CA PRO A 59 31.10 17.17 -12.45
C PRO A 59 30.30 16.87 -11.19
N SER A 60 30.23 15.57 -10.95
CA SER A 60 29.83 14.90 -9.73
C SER A 60 30.50 15.45 -8.47
N ARG A 61 29.75 15.33 -7.37
CA ARG A 61 30.22 15.05 -6.00
C ARG A 61 30.78 16.22 -5.20
N THR A 62 29.95 16.76 -4.30
CA THR A 62 30.36 17.19 -2.95
C THR A 62 29.14 17.26 -2.02
N GLU A 63 28.80 16.13 -1.40
CA GLU A 63 28.33 16.14 -0.01
C GLU A 63 29.54 16.32 0.91
N THR A 64 29.30 16.82 2.14
CA THR A 64 30.25 17.00 3.28
C THR A 64 30.88 18.38 3.56
N ARG A 65 30.39 19.50 2.99
CA ARG A 65 30.88 20.84 3.36
C ARG A 65 30.04 21.60 4.40
N LYS A 66 28.74 21.27 4.56
CA LYS A 66 27.82 22.06 5.44
C LYS A 66 28.00 21.79 6.94
N VAL A 67 28.33 20.57 7.37
CA VAL A 67 28.50 20.24 8.80
C VAL A 67 29.83 20.76 9.37
N ARG A 68 30.90 20.77 8.56
CA ARG A 68 32.22 21.30 8.97
C ARG A 68 32.19 22.81 9.25
N SER A 69 31.36 23.60 8.57
CA SER A 69 31.36 25.06 8.76
C SER A 69 30.73 25.49 10.09
N ILE A 70 29.64 24.85 10.52
CA ILE A 70 28.96 25.17 11.79
C ILE A 70 29.77 24.64 12.99
N GLN A 71 30.40 23.48 12.84
CA GLN A 71 31.26 22.89 13.86
C GLN A 71 32.59 23.67 14.02
N MET A 72 33.11 24.28 12.95
CA MET A 72 34.29 25.14 12.99
C MET A 72 33.98 26.56 13.52
N LEU A 73 32.77 27.09 13.31
CA LEU A 73 32.36 28.40 13.84
C LEU A 73 32.03 28.36 15.33
N THR A 74 31.43 27.27 15.80
CA THR A 74 31.22 27.02 17.25
C THR A 74 32.56 26.77 17.96
N PHE A 75 33.49 26.05 17.33
CA PHE A 75 34.87 25.94 17.83
C PHE A 75 35.58 27.29 17.85
N SER A 76 35.44 28.11 16.81
CA SER A 76 36.08 29.43 16.76
C SER A 76 35.51 30.39 17.81
N PHE A 77 34.20 30.39 18.04
CA PHE A 77 33.57 31.23 19.06
C PHE A 77 33.87 30.74 20.48
N LEU A 78 33.88 29.43 20.72
CA LEU A 78 34.25 28.85 22.02
C LEU A 78 35.75 29.02 22.28
N TYR A 79 36.61 28.85 21.27
CA TYR A 79 38.04 29.15 21.33
C TYR A 79 38.26 30.64 21.55
N PHE A 80 37.48 31.53 20.93
CA PHE A 80 37.55 32.98 21.14
C PHE A 80 37.08 33.37 22.53
N VAL A 81 35.99 32.80 23.05
CA VAL A 81 35.51 33.01 24.43
C VAL A 81 36.47 32.42 25.45
N MET A 82 37.10 31.28 25.16
CA MET A 82 38.14 30.67 26.00
C MET A 82 39.45 31.43 25.90
N THR A 83 39.80 31.99 24.74
CA THR A 83 40.96 32.87 24.56
C THR A 83 40.70 34.22 25.21
N LEU A 84 39.46 34.72 25.23
CA LEU A 84 39.06 35.91 25.99
C LEU A 84 39.07 35.62 27.48
N CYS A 85 38.50 34.50 27.95
CA CYS A 85 38.59 34.09 29.34
C CYS A 85 40.04 33.83 29.77
N TYR A 86 40.86 33.25 28.90
CA TYR A 86 42.30 33.03 29.09
C TYR A 86 43.04 34.34 29.14
N SER A 87 42.86 35.22 28.15
CA SER A 87 43.47 36.55 28.09
C SER A 87 43.02 37.39 29.26
N LEU A 88 41.79 37.23 29.74
CA LEU A 88 41.23 37.96 30.86
C LEU A 88 41.63 37.37 32.22
N LEU A 89 41.85 36.05 32.33
CA LEU A 89 42.46 35.39 33.49
C LEU A 89 43.95 35.70 33.55
N LEU A 90 44.62 35.76 32.41
CA LEU A 90 46.04 36.14 32.25
C LEU A 90 46.22 37.64 32.47
N LEU A 91 45.32 38.51 32.01
CA LEU A 91 45.27 39.94 32.37
C LEU A 91 44.91 40.10 33.84
N LEU A 92 44.01 39.30 34.42
CA LEU A 92 43.76 39.31 35.86
C LEU A 92 44.98 38.84 36.66
N LEU A 93 45.82 37.95 36.12
CA LEU A 93 47.06 37.49 36.76
C LEU A 93 48.23 38.49 36.56
N LEU A 94 48.43 39.01 35.34
CA LEU A 94 49.42 40.05 35.00
C LEU A 94 49.11 41.40 35.66
N HIS A 95 47.83 41.76 35.77
CA HIS A 95 47.42 42.98 36.46
C HIS A 95 47.39 42.81 37.99
N MET A 96 47.50 41.58 38.50
CA MET A 96 47.87 41.30 39.89
C MET A 96 49.39 41.42 40.12
N GLU A 97 50.22 41.30 39.06
CA GLU A 97 51.65 41.61 39.07
C GLU A 97 51.92 43.12 38.96
N GLU A 98 51.24 43.85 38.06
CA GLU A 98 51.45 45.30 37.86
C GLU A 98 50.87 46.18 38.99
N LEU A 99 50.02 45.64 39.86
CA LEU A 99 49.53 46.38 41.03
C LEU A 99 50.54 46.42 42.20
N HIS A 100 51.76 45.90 42.04
CA HIS A 100 52.81 46.05 43.04
C HIS A 100 54.20 46.40 42.48
N THR A 101 54.30 47.48 41.70
CA THR A 101 55.56 48.22 41.52
C THR A 101 55.35 49.73 41.54
N TYR A 102 55.54 50.36 42.71
CA TYR A 102 56.38 51.56 42.74
C TYR A 102 57.79 51.09 43.05
N ASN A 103 58.66 51.25 42.06
CA ASN A 103 60.09 50.93 42.02
C ASN A 103 60.51 49.45 42.17
N VAL A 104 60.80 48.81 41.04
CA VAL A 104 61.90 47.84 40.89
C VAL A 104 62.60 48.09 39.54
N PRO A 105 63.95 48.09 39.47
CA PRO A 105 64.72 48.39 38.26
C PRO A 105 64.62 47.33 37.17
N GLU A 106 64.82 47.77 35.93
CA GLU A 106 65.00 46.97 34.72
C GLU A 106 66.03 45.85 34.93
N HIS A 107 65.55 44.60 35.05
CA HIS A 107 66.17 43.38 34.51
C HIS A 107 65.38 42.18 35.02
N CYS A 108 64.47 41.67 34.20
CA CYS A 108 64.08 40.25 34.08
C CYS A 108 62.87 40.19 33.14
N LEU A 109 63.16 40.14 31.83
CA LEU A 109 62.27 39.55 30.85
C LEU A 109 62.02 38.10 31.28
N LEU A 110 60.82 37.81 31.80
CA LEU A 110 60.34 36.43 31.88
C LEU A 110 59.99 36.01 30.44
N ASP A 111 60.79 35.09 29.92
CA ASP A 111 60.59 34.44 28.63
C ASP A 111 59.15 33.89 28.53
N THR A 112 58.38 34.44 27.58
CA THR A 112 56.98 34.14 27.30
C THR A 112 56.75 32.78 26.63
N GLU A 113 57.76 31.89 26.60
CA GLU A 113 57.72 30.63 25.84
C GLU A 113 57.16 29.42 26.61
N HIS A 114 56.81 29.52 27.90
CA HIS A 114 56.37 28.36 28.70
C HIS A 114 54.93 28.41 29.26
N ILE A 115 54.15 29.44 28.93
CA ILE A 115 52.74 29.54 29.35
C ILE A 115 51.79 28.55 28.61
N PRO A 116 52.02 28.16 27.33
CA PRO A 116 51.12 27.22 26.63
C PRO A 116 51.04 25.81 27.27
N ASP A 117 52.12 25.36 27.91
CA ASP A 117 52.24 23.99 28.46
C ASP A 117 51.47 23.79 29.78
N PHE A 118 50.98 24.88 30.37
CA PHE A 118 50.34 24.87 31.68
C PHE A 118 48.81 24.71 31.62
N LEU A 119 48.19 25.29 30.59
CA LEU A 119 46.73 25.34 30.43
C LEU A 119 46.22 24.38 29.35
N SER A 120 47.11 23.89 28.47
CA SER A 120 46.85 22.79 27.52
C SER A 120 46.17 21.57 28.16
N PRO A 121 46.59 21.07 29.34
CA PRO A 121 45.97 19.88 29.92
C PRO A 121 44.56 20.11 30.51
N TYR A 122 44.28 21.29 31.08
CA TYR A 122 42.95 21.61 31.64
C TYR A 122 41.91 21.86 30.54
N CYS A 123 42.31 22.52 29.46
CA CYS A 123 41.47 22.74 28.29
C CYS A 123 41.14 21.40 27.61
N PHE A 124 42.14 20.52 27.47
CA PHE A 124 41.98 19.19 26.89
C PHE A 124 41.05 18.29 27.70
N VAL A 125 41.11 18.32 29.05
CA VAL A 125 40.19 17.56 29.92
C VAL A 125 38.74 18.08 29.80
N PHE A 126 38.53 19.39 29.64
CA PHE A 126 37.20 19.95 29.44
C PHE A 126 36.59 19.51 28.09
N PHE A 127 37.37 19.59 27.00
CA PHE A 127 36.92 19.14 25.67
C PHE A 127 36.68 17.62 25.60
N GLN A 128 37.54 16.80 26.22
CA GLN A 128 37.30 15.36 26.31
C GLN A 128 36.08 15.02 27.16
N GLY A 129 35.80 15.79 28.21
CA GLY A 129 34.60 15.62 29.03
C GLY A 129 33.30 15.88 28.26
N GLU A 130 33.25 16.93 27.42
CA GLU A 130 32.11 17.19 26.54
C GLU A 130 31.95 16.11 25.46
N GLU A 131 33.06 15.59 24.92
CA GLU A 131 33.04 14.49 23.94
C GLU A 131 32.47 13.20 24.56
N ILE A 132 32.91 12.85 25.77
CA ILE A 132 32.38 11.69 26.54
C ILE A 132 30.89 11.87 26.83
N ASP A 133 30.43 13.04 27.29
CA ASP A 133 29.00 13.30 27.57
C ASP A 133 28.15 13.19 26.30
N SER A 134 28.65 13.67 25.15
CA SER A 134 27.98 13.53 23.86
C SER A 134 27.88 12.06 23.40
N LEU A 135 28.95 11.28 23.57
CA LEU A 135 28.99 9.85 23.26
C LEU A 135 28.08 9.05 24.20
N GLN A 136 28.03 9.39 25.49
CA GLN A 136 27.12 8.76 26.45
C GLN A 136 25.65 9.00 26.10
N LYS A 137 25.29 10.23 25.70
CA LYS A 137 23.94 10.54 25.20
C LYS A 137 23.61 9.75 23.93
N SER A 138 24.55 9.69 22.98
CA SER A 138 24.42 8.87 21.76
C SER A 138 24.20 7.38 22.09
N HIS A 139 25.01 6.82 22.99
CA HIS A 139 24.92 5.42 23.41
C HIS A 139 23.56 5.10 24.06
N VAL A 140 23.07 5.94 24.98
CA VAL A 140 21.74 5.76 25.62
C VAL A 140 20.62 5.82 24.57
N PHE A 141 20.71 6.76 23.64
CA PHE A 141 19.72 6.91 22.56
C PHE A 141 19.72 5.71 21.60
N ASN A 142 20.90 5.26 21.17
CA ASN A 142 21.07 4.07 20.34
C ASN A 142 20.57 2.81 21.06
N MET A 143 20.76 2.73 22.38
CA MET A 143 20.22 1.64 23.17
C MET A 143 18.69 1.63 23.22
N GLN A 144 18.06 2.80 23.35
CA GLN A 144 16.60 2.88 23.29
C GLN A 144 16.07 2.48 21.90
N LYS A 145 16.74 2.90 20.83
CA LYS A 145 16.43 2.46 19.46
C LYS A 145 16.55 0.95 19.29
N LEU A 146 17.58 0.33 19.88
CA LEU A 146 17.75 -1.13 19.82
C LEU A 146 16.55 -1.83 20.46
N LYS A 147 16.17 -1.45 21.68
CA LYS A 147 15.00 -2.03 22.37
C LYS A 147 13.72 -1.90 21.54
N ASN A 148 13.51 -0.74 20.94
CA ASN A 148 12.35 -0.52 20.05
C ASN A 148 12.41 -1.39 18.79
N SER A 149 13.58 -1.57 18.18
CA SER A 149 13.78 -2.45 17.03
C SER A 149 13.55 -3.92 17.40
N GLU A 150 14.03 -4.37 18.57
CA GLU A 150 13.80 -5.73 19.07
C GLU A 150 12.31 -6.02 19.29
N LEU A 151 11.59 -5.09 19.90
CA LEU A 151 10.15 -5.23 20.11
C LEU A 151 9.40 -5.32 18.78
N ARG A 152 9.70 -4.45 17.81
CA ARG A 152 9.11 -4.52 16.46
C ARG A 152 9.43 -5.84 15.75
N LEU A 153 10.62 -6.38 15.95
CA LEU A 153 11.02 -7.66 15.38
C LEU A 153 10.19 -8.80 15.96
N ILE A 154 10.04 -8.87 17.29
CA ILE A 154 9.21 -9.89 17.96
C ILE A 154 7.75 -9.82 17.50
N GLU A 155 7.17 -8.61 17.42
CA GLU A 155 5.81 -8.39 16.94
C GLU A 155 5.65 -8.86 15.48
N ALA A 156 6.59 -8.50 14.61
CA ALA A 156 6.57 -8.90 13.20
C ALA A 156 6.72 -10.43 13.04
N GLU A 157 7.58 -11.08 13.83
CA GLU A 157 7.69 -12.53 13.85
C GLU A 157 6.39 -13.21 14.29
N GLN A 158 5.74 -12.68 15.33
CA GLN A 158 4.45 -13.18 15.79
C GLN A 158 3.39 -13.04 14.70
N LYS A 159 3.25 -11.85 14.10
CA LYS A 159 2.32 -11.59 12.98
C LYS A 159 2.57 -12.55 11.81
N MET A 160 3.84 -12.82 11.49
CA MET A 160 4.22 -13.78 10.44
C MET A 160 3.78 -15.21 10.77
N ARG A 161 4.00 -15.68 12.01
CA ARG A 161 3.50 -17.00 12.47
C ARG A 161 1.99 -17.09 12.40
N GLU A 162 1.30 -16.03 12.80
CA GLU A 162 -0.15 -15.98 12.85
C GLU A 162 -0.79 -15.99 11.45
N LEU A 163 -0.24 -15.23 10.51
CA LEU A 163 -0.63 -15.26 9.11
C LEU A 163 -0.36 -16.62 8.48
N ALA A 164 0.80 -17.23 8.75
CA ALA A 164 1.14 -18.55 8.22
C ALA A 164 0.13 -19.63 8.66
N LEU A 165 -0.31 -19.60 9.92
CA LEU A 165 -1.33 -20.51 10.43
C LEU A 165 -2.68 -20.30 9.72
N ASN A 166 -3.06 -19.04 9.51
CA ASN A 166 -4.33 -18.69 8.88
C ASN A 166 -4.35 -19.06 7.38
N ILE A 167 -3.25 -18.82 6.67
CA ILE A 167 -3.03 -19.31 5.29
C ILE A 167 -3.23 -20.82 5.23
N LYS A 168 -2.57 -21.59 6.10
CA LYS A 168 -2.72 -23.06 6.14
C LYS A 168 -4.17 -23.47 6.37
N MET A 169 -4.88 -22.83 7.31
CA MET A 169 -6.28 -23.14 7.57
C MET A 169 -7.17 -22.90 6.34
N LYS A 170 -6.97 -21.80 5.62
CA LYS A 170 -7.71 -21.47 4.39
C LYS A 170 -7.34 -22.38 3.23
N GLU A 171 -6.07 -22.73 3.05
CA GLU A 171 -5.63 -23.72 2.05
C GLU A 171 -6.29 -25.08 2.26
N GLU A 172 -6.36 -25.54 3.51
CA GLU A 172 -7.08 -26.79 3.84
C GLU A 172 -8.57 -26.67 3.55
N LEU A 173 -9.20 -25.52 3.84
CA LEU A 173 -10.61 -25.30 3.50
C LEU A 173 -10.84 -25.29 1.98
N ILE A 174 -9.96 -24.67 1.19
CA ILE A 174 -10.02 -24.68 -0.28
C ILE A 174 -9.96 -26.12 -0.80
N LYS A 175 -9.02 -26.95 -0.28
CA LYS A 175 -8.92 -28.36 -0.66
C LYS A 175 -10.22 -29.12 -0.39
N GLU A 176 -10.83 -28.88 0.77
CA GLU A 176 -12.10 -29.49 1.17
C GLU A 176 -13.27 -29.04 0.27
N LEU A 177 -13.37 -27.74 -0.01
CA LEU A 177 -14.37 -27.18 -0.94
C LEU A 177 -14.25 -27.77 -2.35
N VAL A 178 -13.04 -27.82 -2.90
CA VAL A 178 -12.80 -28.41 -4.23
C VAL A 178 -13.18 -29.89 -4.27
N ARG A 179 -12.93 -30.64 -3.18
CA ARG A 179 -13.35 -32.04 -3.08
C ARG A 179 -14.88 -32.16 -3.08
N THR A 180 -15.56 -31.39 -2.25
CA THR A 180 -17.04 -31.38 -2.18
C THR A 180 -17.68 -30.93 -3.47
N GLY A 181 -17.13 -29.91 -4.15
CA GLY A 181 -17.58 -29.49 -5.47
C GLY A 181 -17.50 -30.64 -6.49
N LYS A 182 -16.40 -31.38 -6.52
CA LYS A 182 -16.25 -32.57 -7.39
C LYS A 182 -17.24 -33.68 -7.04
N ASP A 183 -17.47 -33.97 -5.76
CA ASP A 183 -18.45 -34.97 -5.33
C ASP A 183 -19.89 -34.53 -5.68
N ALA A 184 -20.25 -33.27 -5.45
CA ALA A 184 -21.54 -32.70 -5.83
C ALA A 184 -21.75 -32.78 -7.36
N GLN A 185 -20.72 -32.46 -8.15
CA GLN A 185 -20.76 -32.57 -9.60
C GLN A 185 -20.91 -34.03 -10.06
N SER A 186 -20.20 -34.97 -9.43
CA SER A 186 -20.32 -36.41 -9.71
C SER A 186 -21.74 -36.91 -9.45
N VAL A 187 -22.31 -36.59 -8.28
CA VAL A 187 -23.67 -36.95 -7.91
C VAL A 187 -24.69 -36.29 -8.86
N SER A 188 -24.52 -35.00 -9.18
CA SER A 188 -25.38 -34.28 -10.13
C SER A 188 -25.36 -34.89 -11.53
N ARG A 189 -24.18 -35.30 -12.04
CA ARG A 189 -24.06 -36.00 -13.33
C ARG A 189 -24.79 -37.35 -13.31
N GLN A 190 -24.64 -38.13 -12.23
CA GLN A 190 -25.34 -39.42 -12.08
C GLN A 190 -26.86 -39.24 -12.05
N TYR A 191 -27.38 -38.26 -11.29
CA TYR A 191 -28.81 -37.97 -11.26
C TYR A 191 -29.32 -37.48 -12.62
N SER A 192 -28.57 -36.61 -13.30
CA SER A 192 -28.92 -36.11 -14.64
C SER A 192 -29.08 -37.24 -15.65
N LEU A 193 -28.11 -38.17 -15.71
CA LEU A 193 -28.17 -39.36 -16.57
C LEU A 193 -29.35 -40.27 -16.22
N LYS A 194 -29.67 -40.41 -14.93
CA LYS A 194 -30.81 -41.25 -14.52
C LYS A 194 -32.14 -40.59 -14.86
N ILE A 195 -32.24 -39.27 -14.74
CA ILE A 195 -33.44 -38.50 -15.08
C ILE A 195 -33.70 -38.58 -16.58
N THR A 196 -32.69 -38.38 -17.44
CA THR A 196 -32.88 -38.48 -18.90
C THR A 196 -33.33 -39.88 -19.32
N LYS A 197 -32.77 -40.94 -18.71
CA LYS A 197 -33.23 -42.32 -18.96
C LYS A 197 -34.70 -42.52 -18.55
N LEU A 198 -35.09 -42.03 -17.38
CA LEU A 198 -36.47 -42.15 -16.90
C LEU A 198 -37.44 -41.26 -17.70
N GLU A 199 -37.01 -40.11 -18.19
CA GLU A 199 -37.78 -39.24 -19.10
C GLU A 199 -38.02 -39.95 -20.43
N GLN A 200 -37.01 -40.58 -21.02
CA GLN A 200 -37.16 -41.40 -22.23
C GLN A 200 -38.12 -42.58 -22.01
N GLU A 201 -37.96 -43.33 -20.91
CA GLU A 201 -38.87 -44.43 -20.56
C GLU A 201 -40.31 -43.93 -20.32
N SER A 202 -40.46 -42.75 -19.69
CA SER A 202 -41.77 -42.13 -19.51
C SER A 202 -42.40 -41.68 -20.82
N GLU A 203 -41.61 -41.12 -21.75
CA GLU A 203 -42.11 -40.66 -23.04
C GLU A 203 -42.48 -41.85 -23.94
N GLN A 204 -41.65 -42.90 -23.94
CA GLN A 204 -41.97 -44.18 -24.58
C GLN A 204 -43.30 -44.75 -24.05
N ALA A 205 -43.48 -44.77 -22.72
CA ALA A 205 -44.73 -45.24 -22.11
C ALA A 205 -45.94 -44.37 -22.47
N LYS A 206 -45.77 -43.05 -22.66
CA LYS A 206 -46.84 -42.16 -23.16
C LYS A 206 -47.17 -42.45 -24.63
N MET A 207 -46.17 -42.68 -25.48
CA MET A 207 -46.39 -43.03 -26.89
C MET A 207 -47.14 -44.36 -27.01
N GLU A 208 -46.75 -45.38 -26.25
CA GLU A 208 -47.47 -46.66 -26.18
C GLU A 208 -48.90 -46.47 -25.66
N LEU A 209 -49.10 -45.61 -24.66
CA LEU A 209 -50.44 -45.24 -24.17
C LEU A 209 -51.28 -44.58 -25.27
N ALA A 210 -50.73 -43.60 -25.98
CA ALA A 210 -51.40 -42.92 -27.08
C ALA A 210 -51.74 -43.88 -28.24
N GLU A 211 -50.84 -44.82 -28.55
CA GLU A 211 -51.10 -45.86 -29.55
C GLU A 211 -52.22 -46.81 -29.10
N THR A 212 -52.21 -47.26 -27.83
CA THR A 212 -53.32 -48.06 -27.30
C THR A 212 -54.62 -47.30 -27.29
N GLN A 213 -54.60 -45.99 -27.06
CA GLN A 213 -55.76 -45.10 -27.13
C GLN A 213 -56.28 -44.98 -28.56
N LYS A 214 -55.39 -44.87 -29.55
CA LYS A 214 -55.76 -44.81 -30.97
C LYS A 214 -56.37 -46.13 -31.44
N ARG A 215 -55.77 -47.27 -31.08
CA ARG A 215 -56.35 -48.61 -31.33
C ARG A 215 -57.71 -48.78 -30.65
N LEU A 216 -57.88 -48.18 -29.47
CA LEU A 216 -59.16 -48.12 -28.78
C LEU A 216 -60.20 -47.34 -29.57
N GLN A 217 -59.88 -46.12 -30.02
CA GLN A 217 -60.77 -45.31 -30.85
C GLN A 217 -61.11 -45.98 -32.20
N GLU A 218 -60.15 -46.68 -32.80
CA GLU A 218 -60.35 -47.47 -34.04
C GLU A 218 -61.24 -48.71 -33.83
N LEU A 219 -61.24 -49.29 -32.63
CA LEU A 219 -62.19 -50.34 -32.25
C LEU A 219 -63.58 -49.75 -31.94
N GLU A 220 -63.62 -48.56 -31.32
CA GLU A 220 -64.87 -47.83 -31.05
C GLU A 220 -65.59 -47.37 -32.31
N SER A 221 -64.88 -47.13 -33.42
CA SER A 221 -65.46 -46.77 -34.71
C SER A 221 -65.91 -47.97 -35.55
N LYS A 222 -65.60 -49.21 -35.15
CA LYS A 222 -65.83 -50.42 -35.97
C LYS A 222 -67.12 -51.22 -35.73
N GLU A 223 -67.74 -51.30 -34.54
CA GLU A 223 -69.16 -51.77 -34.40
C GLU A 223 -69.72 -51.80 -32.95
N LEU A 224 -71.06 -51.86 -32.87
CA LEU A 224 -71.95 -51.86 -31.70
C LEU A 224 -71.91 -53.16 -30.85
N LYS A 225 -71.89 -53.05 -29.50
CA LYS A 225 -72.80 -53.72 -28.49
C LYS A 225 -72.28 -54.10 -27.09
N ASP A 226 -71.03 -53.90 -26.67
CA ASP A 226 -70.63 -54.25 -25.27
C ASP A 226 -70.30 -53.05 -24.36
N ILE A 227 -71.31 -52.55 -23.64
CA ILE A 227 -71.24 -51.43 -22.69
C ILE A 227 -70.35 -51.71 -21.45
N PRO A 228 -70.35 -52.91 -20.82
CA PRO A 228 -69.59 -53.13 -19.58
C PRO A 228 -68.08 -53.34 -19.77
N GLU A 229 -67.64 -53.94 -20.88
CA GLU A 229 -66.21 -54.02 -21.22
C GLU A 229 -65.64 -52.64 -21.53
N LYS A 230 -66.40 -51.80 -22.23
CA LYS A 230 -66.04 -50.41 -22.53
C LYS A 230 -65.78 -49.59 -21.27
N ALA A 231 -66.64 -49.74 -20.25
CA ALA A 231 -66.47 -49.08 -18.96
C ALA A 231 -65.24 -49.57 -18.18
N LYS A 232 -64.94 -50.89 -18.20
CA LYS A 232 -63.73 -51.45 -17.56
C LYS A 232 -62.45 -50.93 -18.22
N LEU A 233 -62.42 -50.91 -19.55
CA LEU A 233 -61.25 -50.46 -20.30
C LEU A 233 -60.97 -48.97 -20.11
N HIS A 234 -62.01 -48.13 -20.12
CA HIS A 234 -61.89 -46.72 -19.76
C HIS A 234 -61.37 -46.50 -18.33
N LYS A 235 -61.78 -47.34 -17.37
CA LYS A 235 -61.31 -47.26 -15.97
C LYS A 235 -59.84 -47.64 -15.84
N GLU A 236 -59.37 -48.65 -16.56
CA GLU A 236 -57.95 -48.99 -16.62
C GLU A 236 -57.11 -47.91 -17.32
N PHE A 237 -57.65 -47.33 -18.40
CA PHE A 237 -57.00 -46.22 -19.10
C PHE A 237 -56.80 -45.01 -18.16
N ARG A 238 -57.85 -44.61 -17.44
CA ARG A 238 -57.79 -43.52 -16.47
C ARG A 238 -56.71 -43.78 -15.40
N LYS A 239 -56.69 -44.99 -14.83
CA LYS A 239 -55.67 -45.39 -13.85
C LYS A 239 -54.24 -45.31 -14.41
N LYS A 240 -54.02 -45.75 -15.65
CA LYS A 240 -52.70 -45.66 -16.31
C LYS A 240 -52.30 -44.20 -16.58
N MET A 241 -53.26 -43.36 -16.96
CA MET A 241 -53.04 -41.94 -17.20
C MET A 241 -52.66 -41.20 -15.91
N ASP A 242 -53.37 -41.46 -14.80
CA ASP A 242 -53.06 -40.89 -13.48
C ASP A 242 -51.68 -41.34 -12.98
N ALA A 243 -51.33 -42.63 -13.18
CA ALA A 243 -50.02 -43.16 -12.84
C ALA A 243 -48.89 -42.53 -13.68
N ALA A 244 -49.12 -42.27 -14.97
CA ALA A 244 -48.17 -41.57 -15.83
C ALA A 244 -47.99 -40.10 -15.39
N LYS A 245 -49.09 -39.42 -15.01
CA LYS A 245 -49.07 -38.05 -14.52
C LYS A 245 -48.26 -37.91 -13.22
N LEU A 246 -48.42 -38.84 -12.27
CA LEU A 246 -47.62 -38.89 -11.05
C LEU A 246 -46.12 -39.12 -11.32
N LYS A 247 -45.77 -39.97 -12.30
CA LYS A 247 -44.37 -40.20 -12.70
C LYS A 247 -43.73 -38.94 -13.28
N VAL A 248 -44.44 -38.20 -14.14
CA VAL A 248 -43.96 -36.94 -14.71
C VAL A 248 -43.72 -35.90 -13.59
N GLN A 249 -44.64 -35.78 -12.64
CA GLN A 249 -44.48 -34.86 -11.51
C GLN A 249 -43.26 -35.23 -10.63
N ALA A 250 -43.05 -36.53 -10.39
CA ALA A 250 -41.87 -37.00 -9.65
C ALA A 250 -40.56 -36.73 -10.40
N LEU A 251 -40.54 -36.89 -11.73
CA LEU A 251 -39.36 -36.57 -12.56
C LEU A 251 -39.07 -35.08 -12.54
N GLN A 252 -40.09 -34.23 -12.66
CA GLN A 252 -39.95 -32.78 -12.60
C GLN A 252 -39.35 -32.33 -11.26
N LYS A 253 -39.77 -32.93 -10.14
CA LYS A 253 -39.16 -32.68 -8.82
C LYS A 253 -37.68 -33.07 -8.77
N LYS A 254 -37.32 -34.26 -9.28
CA LYS A 254 -35.91 -34.69 -9.33
C LYS A 254 -35.05 -33.83 -10.25
N GLN A 255 -35.62 -33.32 -11.33
CA GLN A 255 -34.96 -32.37 -12.22
C GLN A 255 -34.66 -31.06 -11.50
N GLN A 256 -35.58 -30.56 -10.67
CA GLN A 256 -35.36 -29.41 -9.81
C GLN A 256 -34.22 -29.67 -8.81
N ASP A 257 -34.24 -30.81 -8.11
CA ASP A 257 -33.19 -31.18 -7.13
C ASP A 257 -31.81 -31.29 -7.79
N THR A 258 -31.75 -31.78 -9.03
CA THR A 258 -30.50 -31.88 -9.81
C THR A 258 -29.95 -30.53 -10.21
N LYS A 259 -30.82 -29.56 -10.55
CA LYS A 259 -30.43 -28.16 -10.76
C LYS A 259 -29.88 -27.54 -9.47
N SER A 260 -30.50 -27.82 -8.33
CA SER A 260 -30.02 -27.37 -7.01
C SER A 260 -28.64 -27.95 -6.66
N LEU A 261 -28.36 -29.20 -7.00
CA LEU A 261 -27.03 -29.80 -6.84
C LEU A 261 -25.98 -29.16 -7.75
N ALA A 262 -26.33 -28.84 -8.99
CA ALA A 262 -25.43 -28.13 -9.90
C ALA A 262 -25.13 -26.70 -9.41
N SER A 263 -26.14 -25.99 -8.86
CA SER A 263 -25.90 -24.67 -8.27
C SER A 263 -25.01 -24.73 -7.01
N LEU A 264 -25.16 -25.76 -6.18
CA LEU A 264 -24.27 -25.97 -5.02
C LEU A 264 -22.82 -26.22 -5.45
N SER A 265 -22.61 -27.00 -6.51
CA SER A 265 -21.27 -27.19 -7.10
C SER A 265 -20.66 -25.87 -7.57
N ASN A 266 -21.43 -25.05 -8.29
CA ASN A 266 -20.96 -23.76 -8.78
C ASN A 266 -20.69 -22.77 -7.64
N GLN A 267 -21.50 -22.81 -6.57
CA GLN A 267 -21.30 -21.99 -5.38
C GLN A 267 -20.00 -22.37 -4.66
N SER A 268 -19.73 -23.67 -4.49
CA SER A 268 -18.49 -24.18 -3.90
C SER A 268 -17.25 -23.74 -4.71
N GLU A 269 -17.33 -23.76 -6.04
CA GLU A 269 -16.25 -23.30 -6.93
C GLU A 269 -15.99 -21.78 -6.80
N ARG A 270 -17.04 -20.96 -6.71
CA ARG A 270 -16.90 -19.52 -6.46
C ARG A 270 -16.26 -19.23 -5.10
N GLN A 271 -16.70 -19.93 -4.05
CA GLN A 271 -16.12 -19.78 -2.71
C GLN A 271 -14.66 -20.22 -2.66
N ALA A 272 -14.30 -21.28 -3.40
CA ALA A 272 -12.91 -21.70 -3.51
C ALA A 272 -12.04 -20.64 -4.21
N THR A 273 -12.50 -20.06 -5.32
CA THR A 273 -11.73 -19.01 -6.04
C THR A 273 -11.60 -17.72 -5.24
N GLU A 274 -12.63 -17.30 -4.49
CA GLU A 274 -12.55 -16.16 -3.56
C GLU A 274 -11.53 -16.41 -2.43
N LEU A 275 -11.53 -17.61 -1.85
CA LEU A 275 -10.56 -17.99 -0.82
C LEU A 275 -9.14 -18.09 -1.41
N GLU A 276 -8.98 -18.57 -2.64
CA GLU A 276 -7.68 -18.61 -3.33
C GLU A 276 -7.11 -17.21 -3.55
N GLN A 277 -7.93 -16.25 -3.97
CA GLN A 277 -7.53 -14.85 -4.09
C GLN A 277 -7.12 -14.27 -2.73
N ASN A 278 -7.88 -14.57 -1.67
CA ASN A 278 -7.54 -14.12 -0.32
C ASN A 278 -6.22 -14.73 0.20
N VAL A 279 -6.00 -16.03 -0.03
CA VAL A 279 -4.75 -16.72 0.30
C VAL A 279 -3.58 -16.13 -0.50
N ALA A 280 -3.77 -15.80 -1.78
CA ALA A 280 -2.74 -15.16 -2.60
C ALA A 280 -2.37 -13.77 -2.04
N GLN A 281 -3.35 -12.97 -1.63
CA GLN A 281 -3.12 -11.68 -0.96
C GLN A 281 -2.38 -11.86 0.37
N MET A 282 -2.79 -12.82 1.21
CA MET A 282 -2.11 -13.12 2.47
C MET A 282 -0.68 -13.62 2.27
N LYS A 283 -0.41 -14.42 1.25
CA LYS A 283 0.95 -14.84 0.88
C LYS A 283 1.80 -13.66 0.41
N HIS A 284 1.22 -12.74 -0.36
CA HIS A 284 1.91 -11.51 -0.72
C HIS A 284 2.25 -10.67 0.52
N GLN A 285 1.32 -10.50 1.45
CA GLN A 285 1.55 -9.85 2.74
C GLN A 285 2.64 -10.56 3.56
N GLN A 286 2.64 -11.89 3.58
CA GLN A 286 3.67 -12.69 4.26
C GLN A 286 5.06 -12.42 3.69
N THR A 287 5.21 -12.37 2.35
CA THR A 287 6.49 -12.05 1.70
C THR A 287 6.93 -10.62 2.02
N GLN A 288 6.01 -9.65 2.02
CA GLN A 288 6.31 -8.27 2.40
C GLN A 288 6.79 -8.17 3.86
N LEU A 289 6.12 -8.86 4.79
CA LEU A 289 6.51 -8.91 6.19
C LEU A 289 7.86 -9.61 6.38
N GLN A 290 8.12 -10.69 5.65
CA GLN A 290 9.40 -11.38 5.69
C GLN A 290 10.56 -10.48 5.21
N LYS A 291 10.33 -9.66 4.18
CA LYS A 291 11.30 -8.65 3.74
C LYS A 291 11.56 -7.61 4.84
N ARG A 292 10.50 -7.06 5.45
CA ARG A 292 10.62 -6.09 6.57
C ARG A 292 11.33 -6.70 7.78
N LEU A 293 11.11 -7.98 8.07
CA LEU A 293 11.78 -8.69 9.14
C LEU A 293 13.28 -8.78 8.91
N CYS A 294 13.70 -9.09 7.68
CA CYS A 294 15.11 -9.11 7.30
C CYS A 294 15.73 -7.72 7.44
N GLU A 295 15.03 -6.67 6.98
CA GLU A 295 15.48 -5.29 7.10
C GLU A 295 15.62 -4.84 8.57
N GLU A 296 14.64 -5.14 9.44
CA GLU A 296 14.74 -4.82 10.87
C GLU A 296 15.80 -5.67 11.59
N SER A 297 16.00 -6.93 11.21
CA SER A 297 17.07 -7.78 11.76
C SER A 297 18.46 -7.22 11.43
N GLU A 298 18.67 -6.75 10.20
CA GLU A 298 19.93 -6.11 9.81
C GLU A 298 20.12 -4.76 10.51
N LYS A 299 19.06 -3.94 10.66
CA LYS A 299 19.13 -2.70 11.46
C LYS A 299 19.47 -2.98 12.92
N LYS A 300 18.90 -4.03 13.51
CA LYS A 300 19.23 -4.47 14.87
C LYS A 300 20.73 -4.76 15.00
N LYS A 301 21.30 -5.56 14.10
CA LYS A 301 22.73 -5.88 14.08
C LYS A 301 23.60 -4.62 13.92
N GLN A 302 23.18 -3.68 13.07
CA GLN A 302 23.89 -2.41 12.88
C GLN A 302 23.90 -1.57 14.16
N LEU A 303 22.75 -1.46 14.84
CA LEU A 303 22.64 -0.75 16.13
C LEU A 303 23.48 -1.43 17.22
N GLU A 304 23.46 -2.76 17.30
CA GLU A 304 24.33 -3.51 18.23
C GLU A 304 25.81 -3.22 17.98
N ALA A 305 26.25 -3.21 16.73
CA ALA A 305 27.63 -2.89 16.37
C ALA A 305 27.99 -1.43 16.65
N GLU A 306 27.06 -0.49 16.50
CA GLU A 306 27.25 0.92 16.86
C GLU A 306 27.35 1.12 18.38
N ILE A 307 26.45 0.51 19.15
CA ILE A 307 26.49 0.54 20.62
C ILE A 307 27.81 -0.05 21.15
N GLN A 308 28.28 -1.16 20.59
CA GLN A 308 29.57 -1.74 20.96
C GLN A 308 30.75 -0.82 20.64
N ARG A 309 30.71 -0.10 19.51
CA ARG A 309 31.73 0.91 19.16
C ARG A 309 31.69 2.09 20.12
N ASP A 310 30.52 2.67 20.37
CA ASP A 310 30.33 3.78 21.30
C ASP A 310 30.85 3.37 22.69
N GLN A 311 30.52 2.16 23.15
CA GLN A 311 30.97 1.64 24.44
C GLN A 311 32.50 1.48 24.52
N GLN A 312 33.16 1.06 23.44
CA GLN A 312 34.62 0.98 23.37
C GLN A 312 35.27 2.37 23.37
N GLN A 313 34.72 3.31 22.60
CA GLN A 313 35.22 4.69 22.55
C GLN A 313 35.08 5.40 23.89
N ILE A 314 33.94 5.23 24.58
CA ILE A 314 33.73 5.76 25.92
C ILE A 314 34.81 5.24 26.88
N LYS A 315 35.06 3.92 26.90
CA LYS A 315 36.11 3.32 27.75
C LYS A 315 37.50 3.86 27.42
N GLU A 316 37.82 4.06 26.14
CA GLU A 316 39.11 4.61 25.72
C GLU A 316 39.29 6.07 26.16
N LEU A 317 38.26 6.90 25.99
CA LEU A 317 38.27 8.30 26.40
C LEU A 317 38.29 8.43 27.93
N GLU A 318 37.55 7.61 28.67
CA GLU A 318 37.59 7.56 30.14
C GLU A 318 38.99 7.23 30.66
N LEU A 319 39.68 6.27 30.03
CA LEU A 319 41.06 5.92 30.39
C LEU A 319 42.03 7.08 30.10
N LYS A 320 41.90 7.74 28.94
CA LYS A 320 42.72 8.92 28.59
C LYS A 320 42.48 10.08 29.56
N MET A 321 41.23 10.33 29.94
CA MET A 321 40.87 11.35 30.93
C MET A 321 41.47 11.02 32.31
N GLU A 322 41.42 9.77 32.76
CA GLU A 322 42.00 9.36 34.04
C GLU A 322 43.54 9.54 34.06
N GLN A 323 44.21 9.19 32.97
CA GLN A 323 45.65 9.41 32.82
C GLN A 323 46.01 10.91 32.89
N GLN A 324 45.21 11.77 32.27
CA GLN A 324 45.46 13.20 32.29
C GLN A 324 45.11 13.87 33.62
N GLN A 325 44.07 13.41 34.31
CA GLN A 325 43.77 13.87 35.67
C GLN A 325 44.90 13.53 36.65
N LYS A 326 45.62 12.40 36.46
CA LYS A 326 46.82 12.08 37.26
C LYS A 326 47.94 13.09 37.03
N ILE A 327 48.13 13.57 35.79
CA ILE A 327 49.11 14.60 35.44
C ILE A 327 48.73 15.95 36.08
N LEU A 328 47.45 16.32 36.00
CA LEU A 328 46.94 17.57 36.60
C LEU A 328 47.12 17.59 38.12
N LYS A 329 46.79 16.51 38.83
CA LYS A 329 46.97 16.40 40.30
C LYS A 329 48.42 16.53 40.75
N LEU A 330 49.40 16.24 39.89
CA LEU A 330 50.82 16.45 40.18
C LEU A 330 51.20 17.92 40.00
N LYS A 331 50.72 18.57 38.94
CA LYS A 331 50.93 20.01 38.69
C LYS A 331 50.20 20.90 39.71
N GLU A 332 49.01 20.52 40.19
CA GLU A 332 48.30 21.26 41.25
C GLU A 332 49.04 21.25 42.60
N LYS A 333 49.75 20.16 42.91
CA LYS A 333 50.59 20.06 44.12
C LYS A 333 51.82 20.97 44.04
N GLU A 334 52.35 21.20 42.84
CA GLU A 334 53.45 22.17 42.60
C GLU A 334 52.95 23.62 42.75
N ILE A 335 51.71 23.91 42.35
CA ILE A 335 51.10 25.24 42.45
C ILE A 335 50.69 25.59 43.89
N ALA A 336 50.23 24.61 44.66
CA ALA A 336 49.81 24.82 46.05
C ALA A 336 50.94 25.30 46.98
N ALA A 337 52.21 25.07 46.61
CA ALA A 337 53.38 25.57 47.32
C ALA A 337 53.61 27.09 47.14
N PHE A 338 53.03 27.70 46.10
CA PHE A 338 53.37 29.08 45.67
C PHE A 338 52.39 30.19 46.11
N LYS A 339 51.19 29.87 46.64
CA LYS A 339 50.09 30.84 46.84
C LYS A 339 49.82 31.26 48.30
N LYS A 340 50.83 31.71 49.08
CA LYS A 340 50.63 32.15 50.49
C LYS A 340 51.17 33.56 50.81
N LYS A 341 50.49 34.62 50.34
CA LYS A 341 50.46 36.05 50.83
C LYS A 341 49.90 36.96 49.70
N LYS A 342 49.14 38.05 49.87
CA LYS A 342 48.16 38.62 50.84
C LYS A 342 47.59 39.89 50.14
N ASN A 343 46.26 40.00 49.98
CA ASN A 343 45.30 41.12 50.24
C ASN A 343 45.81 42.58 50.49
N ASP A 344 45.15 43.72 50.18
CA ASP A 344 43.74 44.10 49.89
C ASP A 344 43.58 45.58 49.38
N SER A 345 42.42 45.88 48.75
CA SER A 345 41.57 47.12 48.71
C SER A 345 42.02 48.43 48.00
N VAL A 346 41.20 49.46 47.63
CA VAL A 346 39.78 49.76 47.25
C VAL A 346 39.75 51.26 46.84
N GLY A 347 38.86 51.71 45.93
CA GLY A 347 38.45 53.14 45.87
C GLY A 347 38.04 53.67 44.49
N THR A 348 36.75 54.00 44.28
CA THR A 348 36.22 54.62 43.06
C THR A 348 34.92 55.36 43.35
N SER A 349 34.79 56.62 42.92
CA SER A 349 33.49 57.31 42.91
C SER A 349 33.26 58.25 41.71
N GLN A 350 34.22 58.40 40.78
CA GLN A 350 34.09 59.32 39.64
C GLN A 350 34.00 58.62 38.27
N LYS A 351 34.02 57.26 38.26
CA LYS A 351 33.99 56.41 37.05
C LYS A 351 32.59 56.03 36.57
N LEU A 352 31.56 56.22 37.42
CA LEU A 352 30.20 55.72 37.13
C LEU A 352 29.52 56.45 35.95
N GLN A 353 29.87 57.71 35.71
CA GLN A 353 29.28 58.50 34.63
C GLN A 353 29.88 58.18 33.25
N LYS A 354 31.18 57.90 33.19
CA LYS A 354 31.84 57.40 31.95
C LYS A 354 31.41 55.98 31.58
N LEU A 355 31.05 55.17 32.58
CA LEU A 355 30.56 53.80 32.42
C LEU A 355 29.18 53.73 31.74
N GLU A 356 28.31 54.71 31.96
CA GLU A 356 26.96 54.74 31.37
C GLU A 356 27.00 55.09 29.87
N GLU A 357 27.89 56.00 29.46
CA GLU A 357 28.12 56.35 28.04
C GLU A 357 28.79 55.20 27.27
N GLN A 358 29.74 54.51 27.91
CA GLN A 358 30.39 53.32 27.34
C GLN A 358 29.45 52.10 27.27
N LYS A 359 28.53 51.96 28.22
CA LYS A 359 27.47 50.94 28.21
C LYS A 359 26.51 51.13 27.03
N LYS A 360 26.06 52.36 26.78
CA LYS A 360 25.16 52.66 25.65
C LYS A 360 25.78 52.26 24.30
N TRP A 361 27.09 52.47 24.16
CA TRP A 361 27.82 52.09 22.95
C TRP A 361 28.00 50.57 22.79
N LEU A 362 28.26 49.84 23.89
CA LEU A 362 28.33 48.37 23.86
C LEU A 362 26.97 47.74 23.56
N ASP A 363 25.88 48.33 24.06
CA ASP A 363 24.52 47.90 23.74
C ASP A 363 24.20 48.13 22.25
N GLU A 364 24.64 49.26 21.67
CA GLU A 364 24.53 49.54 20.23
C GLU A 364 25.36 48.56 19.36
N GLU A 365 26.56 48.18 19.81
CA GLU A 365 27.40 47.20 19.10
C GLU A 365 26.86 45.77 19.18
N MET A 366 26.32 45.37 20.33
CA MET A 366 25.64 44.08 20.51
C MET A 366 24.40 43.98 19.62
N GLU A 367 23.59 45.04 19.55
CA GLU A 367 22.44 45.09 18.66
C GLU A 367 22.85 44.95 17.18
N ARG A 368 23.98 45.55 16.80
CA ARG A 368 24.52 45.46 15.44
C ARG A 368 25.01 44.05 15.07
N ILE A 369 25.62 43.33 16.01
CA ILE A 369 26.01 41.91 15.84
C ILE A 369 24.76 41.01 15.77
N LEU A 370 23.76 41.26 16.62
CA LEU A 370 22.49 40.54 16.58
C LEU A 370 21.77 40.73 15.23
N GLN A 371 21.77 41.95 14.69
CA GLN A 371 21.24 42.23 13.36
C GLN A 371 21.97 41.46 12.25
N GLN A 372 23.29 41.27 12.35
CA GLN A 372 24.02 40.44 11.39
C GLN A 372 23.69 38.96 11.50
N HIS A 373 23.59 38.42 12.71
CA HIS A 373 23.17 37.04 12.92
C HIS A 373 21.77 36.80 12.35
N GLN A 374 20.87 37.77 12.51
CA GLN A 374 19.54 37.73 11.90
C GLN A 374 19.63 37.74 10.37
N GLN A 375 20.45 38.60 9.76
CA GLN A 375 20.68 38.60 8.30
C GLN A 375 21.32 37.29 7.81
N LEU A 376 22.21 36.65 8.57
CA LEU A 376 22.76 35.34 8.18
C LEU A 376 21.70 34.23 8.23
N ALA A 377 20.86 34.22 9.27
CA ALA A 377 19.76 33.27 9.40
C ALA A 377 18.75 33.40 8.26
N GLU A 378 18.37 34.63 7.91
CA GLU A 378 17.46 34.88 6.78
C GLU A 378 18.07 34.49 5.43
N LEU A 379 19.40 34.69 5.25
CA LEU A 379 20.11 34.22 4.05
C LEU A 379 20.09 32.70 3.95
N GLU A 380 20.32 32.00 5.07
CA GLU A 380 20.25 30.55 5.13
C GLU A 380 18.83 30.03 4.82
N GLU A 381 17.81 30.73 5.33
CA GLU A 381 16.41 30.41 5.06
C GLU A 381 16.06 30.60 3.57
N ASP A 382 16.53 31.69 2.95
CA ASP A 382 16.30 31.91 1.52
C ASP A 382 17.04 30.93 0.62
N LEU A 383 18.23 30.45 1.03
CA LEU A 383 18.92 29.35 0.37
C LEU A 383 18.13 28.04 0.49
N LYS A 384 17.60 27.70 1.67
CA LYS A 384 16.75 26.52 1.87
C LYS A 384 15.46 26.59 1.04
N LYS A 385 14.82 27.77 0.99
CA LYS A 385 13.63 28.00 0.15
C LYS A 385 13.95 27.82 -1.34
N ARG A 386 15.09 28.36 -1.81
CA ARG A 386 15.56 28.15 -3.19
C ARG A 386 15.81 26.67 -3.50
N GLU A 387 16.48 25.94 -2.61
CA GLU A 387 16.73 24.50 -2.75
C GLU A 387 15.41 23.71 -2.86
N ALA A 388 14.39 24.05 -2.05
CA ALA A 388 13.07 23.44 -2.13
C ALA A 388 12.33 23.74 -3.45
N ILE A 389 12.41 24.98 -3.95
CA ILE A 389 11.82 25.37 -5.24
C ILE A 389 12.51 24.61 -6.40
N LEU A 390 13.83 24.45 -6.34
CA LEU A 390 14.60 23.65 -7.32
C LEU A 390 14.19 22.18 -7.32
N ALA A 391 14.03 21.56 -6.14
CA ALA A 391 13.58 20.18 -6.05
C ALA A 391 12.16 20.00 -6.63
N LYS A 392 11.26 20.96 -6.38
CA LYS A 392 9.91 20.95 -6.98
C LYS A 392 9.96 21.11 -8.50
N LYS A 393 10.82 21.98 -9.01
CA LYS A 393 11.03 22.17 -10.46
C LYS A 393 11.54 20.89 -11.12
N GLU A 394 12.50 20.21 -10.48
CA GLU A 394 13.02 18.93 -10.99
C GLU A 394 11.94 17.85 -11.06
N ALA A 395 11.06 17.77 -10.04
CA ALA A 395 9.92 16.85 -10.06
C ALA A 395 8.94 17.14 -11.22
N LEU A 396 8.58 18.41 -11.46
CA LEU A 396 7.72 18.78 -12.59
C LEU A 396 8.39 18.49 -13.95
N LEU A 397 9.70 18.68 -14.06
CA LEU A 397 10.47 18.34 -15.27
C LEU A 397 10.48 16.82 -15.53
N GLN A 398 10.58 16.00 -14.49
CA GLN A 398 10.49 14.55 -14.62
C GLN A 398 9.09 14.12 -15.11
N GLU A 399 8.03 14.68 -14.55
CA GLU A 399 6.66 14.40 -14.99
C GLU A 399 6.41 14.84 -16.43
N LYS A 400 6.88 16.04 -16.81
CA LYS A 400 6.85 16.55 -18.18
C LYS A 400 7.55 15.58 -19.13
N SER A 401 8.75 15.12 -18.78
CA SER A 401 9.51 14.17 -19.60
C SER A 401 8.75 12.85 -19.82
N HIS A 402 7.99 12.39 -18.82
CA HIS A 402 7.19 11.18 -18.92
C HIS A 402 6.06 11.34 -19.95
N LEU A 403 5.37 12.48 -19.93
CA LEU A 403 4.32 12.80 -20.90
C LEU A 403 4.88 12.99 -22.32
N GLU A 404 6.06 13.59 -22.46
CA GLU A 404 6.74 13.71 -23.76
C GLU A 404 7.13 12.35 -24.34
N ILE A 405 7.65 11.44 -23.51
CA ILE A 405 7.94 10.06 -23.92
C ILE A 405 6.65 9.36 -24.36
N LYS A 406 5.55 9.55 -23.63
CA LYS A 406 4.24 8.98 -23.98
C LYS A 406 3.72 9.55 -25.32
N LYS A 407 3.86 10.86 -25.52
CA LYS A 407 3.52 11.55 -26.78
C LYS A 407 4.30 10.98 -27.96
N LEU A 408 5.61 10.78 -27.79
CA LEU A 408 6.46 10.18 -28.82
C LEU A 408 6.03 8.75 -29.16
N ARG A 409 5.80 7.90 -28.15
CA ARG A 409 5.34 6.51 -28.36
C ARG A 409 3.98 6.44 -29.05
N SER A 410 3.05 7.31 -28.65
CA SER A 410 1.72 7.38 -29.26
C SER A 410 1.80 7.89 -30.72
N SER A 411 2.68 8.85 -31.01
CA SER A 411 2.96 9.32 -32.39
C SER A 411 3.54 8.21 -33.26
N GLN A 412 4.49 7.44 -32.74
CA GLN A 412 5.04 6.27 -33.44
C GLN A 412 3.96 5.21 -33.74
N ALA A 413 3.04 4.97 -32.80
CA ALA A 413 1.93 4.02 -32.99
C ALA A 413 0.94 4.50 -34.07
N LEU A 414 0.51 5.77 -34.01
CA LEU A 414 -0.36 6.36 -35.04
C LEU A 414 0.30 6.39 -36.42
N ASN A 415 1.60 6.68 -36.50
CA ASN A 415 2.33 6.64 -37.77
C ASN A 415 2.36 5.23 -38.37
N LYS A 416 2.55 4.20 -37.52
CA LYS A 416 2.46 2.79 -37.95
C LYS A 416 1.07 2.43 -38.45
N ASP A 417 0.02 2.94 -37.82
CA ASP A 417 -1.36 2.69 -38.25
C ASP A 417 -1.72 3.47 -39.53
N SER A 418 -1.23 4.70 -39.71
CA SER A 418 -1.36 5.45 -40.98
C SER A 418 -0.69 4.69 -42.13
N MET A 419 0.49 4.10 -41.90
CA MET A 419 1.15 3.24 -42.89
C MET A 419 0.30 2.02 -43.26
N LYS A 420 -0.29 1.30 -42.29
CA LYS A 420 -1.18 0.16 -42.57
C LYS A 420 -2.43 0.57 -43.35
N LEU A 421 -3.05 1.70 -42.98
CA LEU A 421 -4.22 2.23 -43.68
C LEU A 421 -3.85 2.61 -45.13
N SER A 422 -2.67 3.19 -45.34
CA SER A 422 -2.15 3.51 -46.67
C SER A 422 -1.92 2.26 -47.51
N THR A 423 -1.37 1.19 -46.93
CA THR A 423 -1.22 -0.11 -47.61
C THR A 423 -2.58 -0.71 -48.00
N ARG A 424 -3.58 -0.73 -47.11
CA ARG A 424 -4.93 -1.25 -47.43
C ARG A 424 -5.63 -0.40 -48.48
N LEU A 425 -5.51 0.93 -48.42
CA LEU A 425 -6.05 1.83 -49.44
C LEU A 425 -5.45 1.53 -50.81
N SER A 426 -4.14 1.33 -50.90
CA SER A 426 -3.49 0.94 -52.16
C SER A 426 -3.98 -0.41 -52.70
N MET A 427 -4.25 -1.39 -51.83
CA MET A 427 -4.84 -2.67 -52.26
C MET A 427 -6.27 -2.50 -52.76
N LEU A 428 -7.09 -1.68 -52.09
CA LEU A 428 -8.46 -1.38 -52.54
C LEU A 428 -8.48 -0.62 -53.87
N ASP A 429 -7.56 0.33 -54.08
CA ASP A 429 -7.45 1.02 -55.37
C ASP A 429 -7.09 0.01 -56.49
N GLN A 430 -6.23 -0.98 -56.22
CA GLN A 430 -5.94 -2.06 -57.17
C GLN A 430 -7.15 -2.98 -57.41
N GLU A 431 -7.83 -3.43 -56.36
CA GLU A 431 -9.05 -4.25 -56.45
C GLU A 431 -10.15 -3.54 -57.25
N LEU A 432 -10.30 -2.22 -57.07
CA LEU A 432 -11.22 -1.38 -57.83
C LEU A 432 -10.82 -1.28 -59.31
N CYS A 433 -9.53 -1.12 -59.62
CA CYS A 433 -9.03 -1.16 -60.99
C CYS A 433 -9.32 -2.51 -61.66
N ASP A 434 -9.03 -3.63 -60.98
CA ASP A 434 -9.23 -4.98 -61.50
C ASP A 434 -10.72 -5.27 -61.76
N LYS A 435 -11.60 -4.84 -60.85
CA LYS A 435 -13.06 -4.96 -61.02
C LYS A 435 -13.60 -4.05 -62.11
N GLY A 436 -13.04 -2.86 -62.26
CA GLY A 436 -13.35 -1.94 -63.36
C GLY A 436 -13.01 -2.55 -64.72
N MET A 437 -11.89 -3.26 -64.84
CA MET A 437 -11.52 -4.00 -66.05
C MET A 437 -12.46 -5.18 -66.32
N GLN A 438 -12.86 -5.93 -65.28
CA GLN A 438 -13.83 -7.05 -65.41
C GLN A 438 -15.21 -6.57 -65.90
N LEU A 439 -15.64 -5.38 -65.48
CA LEU A 439 -16.91 -4.78 -65.90
C LEU A 439 -16.98 -4.50 -67.41
N GLN A 440 -15.83 -4.20 -68.04
CA GLN A 440 -15.76 -3.92 -69.49
C GLN A 440 -15.92 -5.19 -70.34
N GLY A 441 -15.64 -6.38 -69.79
CA GLY A 441 -15.64 -7.66 -70.51
C GLY A 441 -16.80 -8.63 -70.19
N SER A 442 -17.77 -8.25 -69.34
CA SER A 442 -18.78 -9.18 -68.79
C SER A 442 -20.17 -9.10 -69.46
N THR A 443 -21.05 -10.06 -69.14
CA THR A 443 -22.44 -10.15 -69.63
C THR A 443 -23.39 -9.25 -68.81
N THR A 444 -24.64 -9.01 -69.26
CA THR A 444 -25.56 -8.03 -68.63
C THR A 444 -25.93 -8.34 -67.18
N GLU A 445 -26.09 -9.62 -66.80
CA GLU A 445 -26.37 -10.02 -65.41
C GLU A 445 -25.10 -9.96 -64.52
N ASP A 446 -23.93 -10.31 -65.06
CA ASP A 446 -22.65 -10.18 -64.33
C ASP A 446 -22.28 -8.71 -64.10
N LYS A 447 -22.68 -7.80 -65.00
CA LYS A 447 -22.43 -6.36 -64.88
C LYS A 447 -23.09 -5.76 -63.64
N THR A 448 -24.32 -6.14 -63.33
CA THR A 448 -25.03 -5.65 -62.13
C THR A 448 -24.33 -6.09 -60.85
N ASP A 449 -23.90 -7.35 -60.77
CA ASP A 449 -23.17 -7.90 -59.61
C ASP A 449 -21.77 -7.28 -59.43
N ILE A 450 -21.07 -6.99 -60.53
CA ILE A 450 -19.76 -6.33 -60.51
C ILE A 450 -19.92 -4.86 -60.08
N LEU A 451 -20.95 -4.17 -60.54
CA LEU A 451 -21.25 -2.79 -60.13
C LEU A 451 -21.56 -2.70 -58.63
N GLU A 452 -22.34 -3.63 -58.08
CA GLU A 452 -22.61 -3.68 -56.63
C GLU A 452 -21.31 -3.90 -55.83
N LYS A 453 -20.44 -4.81 -56.27
CA LYS A 453 -19.14 -5.05 -55.63
C LYS A 453 -18.20 -3.84 -55.71
N ILE A 454 -18.17 -3.14 -56.84
CA ILE A 454 -17.42 -1.88 -57.00
C ILE A 454 -17.96 -0.83 -56.03
N GLN A 455 -19.28 -0.71 -55.90
CA GLN A 455 -19.91 0.23 -54.97
C GLN A 455 -19.53 -0.09 -53.52
N VAL A 456 -19.55 -1.37 -53.12
CA VAL A 456 -19.11 -1.79 -51.78
C VAL A 456 -17.62 -1.45 -51.54
N LEU A 457 -16.73 -1.78 -52.47
CA LEU A 457 -15.30 -1.46 -52.36
C LEU A 457 -15.03 0.05 -52.33
N GLN A 458 -15.77 0.85 -53.10
CA GLN A 458 -15.72 2.31 -53.05
C GLN A 458 -16.14 2.83 -51.68
N THR A 459 -17.21 2.30 -51.10
CA THR A 459 -17.65 2.70 -49.76
C THR A 459 -16.62 2.34 -48.67
N GLU A 460 -15.98 1.17 -48.75
CA GLU A 460 -14.90 0.79 -47.83
C GLU A 460 -13.68 1.71 -47.98
N ARG A 461 -13.27 2.00 -49.22
CA ARG A 461 -12.15 2.89 -49.54
C ARG A 461 -12.39 4.29 -48.98
N ASP A 462 -13.58 4.85 -49.16
CA ASP A 462 -13.90 6.18 -48.63
C ASP A 462 -13.96 6.20 -47.10
N GLN A 463 -14.40 5.11 -46.46
CA GLN A 463 -14.33 4.98 -45.00
C GLN A 463 -12.89 4.92 -44.49
N LEU A 464 -12.02 4.14 -45.13
CA LEU A 464 -10.60 4.05 -44.75
C LEU A 464 -9.84 5.35 -45.04
N LEU A 465 -10.18 6.05 -46.12
CA LEU A 465 -9.58 7.33 -46.48
C LEU A 465 -9.96 8.42 -45.46
N ARG A 466 -11.22 8.45 -45.01
CA ARG A 466 -11.65 9.30 -43.89
C ARG A 466 -10.90 8.97 -42.60
N ARG A 467 -10.73 7.68 -42.28
CA ARG A 467 -9.99 7.24 -41.09
C ARG A 467 -8.51 7.63 -41.16
N ARG A 468 -7.87 7.45 -42.32
CA ARG A 468 -6.47 7.84 -42.56
C ARG A 468 -6.30 9.35 -42.40
N ASN A 469 -7.13 10.15 -43.08
CA ASN A 469 -7.07 11.61 -42.96
C ASN A 469 -7.26 12.06 -41.50
N SER A 470 -8.13 11.41 -40.72
CA SER A 470 -8.26 11.70 -39.29
C SER A 470 -7.01 11.37 -38.47
N VAL A 471 -6.31 10.28 -38.79
CA VAL A 471 -5.04 9.90 -38.13
C VAL A 471 -3.92 10.89 -38.52
N ASP A 472 -3.85 11.26 -39.80
CA ASP A 472 -2.83 12.18 -40.31
C ASP A 472 -3.01 13.60 -39.74
N GLU A 473 -4.25 14.09 -39.61
CA GLU A 473 -4.51 15.37 -38.94
C GLU A 473 -4.11 15.35 -37.46
N LYS A 474 -4.35 14.25 -36.74
CA LYS A 474 -3.88 14.09 -35.34
C LYS A 474 -2.36 14.10 -35.24
N LEU A 475 -1.66 13.47 -36.18
CA LEU A 475 -0.20 13.46 -36.25
C LEU A 475 0.36 14.85 -36.57
N LYS A 476 -0.26 15.56 -37.51
CA LYS A 476 0.14 16.91 -37.94
C LYS A 476 -0.06 17.96 -36.85
N ASP A 477 -1.19 17.90 -36.14
CA ASP A 477 -1.48 18.76 -35.00
C ASP A 477 -0.63 18.42 -33.76
N GLY A 478 0.04 17.26 -33.75
CA GLY A 478 0.74 16.75 -32.58
C GLY A 478 -0.19 16.38 -31.43
N LYS A 479 -1.51 16.27 -31.69
CA LYS A 479 -2.56 15.93 -30.72
C LYS A 479 -2.72 14.43 -30.54
N VAL A 480 -1.64 13.83 -30.06
CA VAL A 480 -1.47 12.38 -30.01
C VAL A 480 -1.70 11.83 -28.59
N LEU A 481 -1.82 12.72 -27.61
CA LEU A 481 -2.22 12.40 -26.25
C LEU A 481 -3.73 12.61 -26.09
N SER A 482 -4.29 12.20 -24.95
CA SER A 482 -5.65 12.59 -24.61
C SER A 482 -5.70 14.08 -24.28
N THR A 483 -6.87 14.71 -24.47
CA THR A 483 -7.06 16.13 -24.16
C THR A 483 -6.68 16.47 -22.73
N GLU A 484 -6.97 15.56 -21.79
CA GLU A 484 -6.58 15.70 -20.38
C GLU A 484 -5.05 15.72 -20.20
N GLU A 485 -4.33 14.80 -20.84
CA GLU A 485 -2.87 14.75 -20.76
C GLU A 485 -2.19 15.95 -21.41
N GLU A 486 -2.79 16.52 -22.47
CA GLU A 486 -2.31 17.76 -23.08
C GLU A 486 -2.52 18.96 -22.17
N HIS A 487 -3.66 19.02 -21.47
CA HIS A 487 -3.89 20.03 -20.45
C HIS A 487 -2.91 19.90 -19.28
N VAL A 488 -2.64 18.68 -18.81
CA VAL A 488 -1.63 18.44 -17.76
C VAL A 488 -0.23 18.85 -18.24
N LEU A 489 0.16 18.48 -19.46
CA LEU A 489 1.46 18.87 -20.02
C LEU A 489 1.63 20.40 -20.04
N PHE A 490 0.58 21.12 -20.45
CA PHE A 490 0.57 22.58 -20.45
C PHE A 490 0.66 23.17 -19.02
N GLN A 491 -0.08 22.62 -18.05
CA GLN A 491 0.01 23.05 -16.65
C GLN A 491 1.39 22.80 -16.05
N LEU A 492 2.06 21.70 -16.42
CA LEU A 492 3.43 21.42 -16.00
C LEU A 492 4.40 22.46 -16.58
N GLU A 493 4.22 22.88 -17.83
CA GLU A 493 5.03 23.93 -18.46
C GLU A 493 4.85 25.28 -17.76
N GLU A 494 3.61 25.72 -17.54
CA GLU A 494 3.32 26.95 -16.78
C GLU A 494 3.87 26.87 -15.34
N GLY A 495 3.73 25.70 -14.70
CA GLY A 495 4.25 25.46 -13.36
C GLY A 495 5.78 25.54 -13.30
N ILE A 496 6.49 25.03 -14.30
CA ILE A 496 7.95 25.13 -14.39
C ILE A 496 8.38 26.59 -14.58
N GLU A 497 7.73 27.33 -15.48
CA GLU A 497 8.03 28.75 -15.73
C GLU A 497 7.79 29.61 -14.48
N ALA A 498 6.70 29.36 -13.74
CA ALA A 498 6.44 30.02 -12.47
C ALA A 498 7.51 29.72 -11.41
N LEU A 499 8.01 28.47 -11.35
CA LEU A 499 9.09 28.11 -10.43
C LEU A 499 10.43 28.72 -10.85
N GLU A 500 10.69 28.88 -12.16
CA GLU A 500 11.86 29.60 -12.66
C GLU A 500 11.86 31.06 -12.22
N ALA A 501 10.73 31.77 -12.39
CA ALA A 501 10.59 33.14 -11.89
C ALA A 501 10.76 33.23 -10.36
N ALA A 502 10.25 32.25 -9.61
CA ALA A 502 10.43 32.20 -8.16
C ALA A 502 11.90 31.95 -7.75
N ILE A 503 12.64 31.15 -8.53
CA ILE A 503 14.09 30.96 -8.34
C ILE A 503 14.83 32.28 -8.60
N ASP A 504 14.50 33.00 -9.66
CA ASP A 504 15.15 34.27 -9.99
C ASP A 504 14.91 35.33 -8.91
N TYR A 505 13.69 35.46 -8.42
CA TYR A 505 13.39 36.32 -7.27
C TYR A 505 14.21 35.95 -6.03
N LYS A 506 14.32 34.65 -5.71
CA LYS A 506 15.15 34.20 -4.59
C LYS A 506 16.63 34.46 -4.83
N ASN A 507 17.12 34.37 -6.06
CA ASN A 507 18.51 34.67 -6.40
C ASN A 507 18.84 36.13 -6.16
N GLU A 508 17.96 37.04 -6.59
CA GLU A 508 18.12 38.47 -6.36
C GLU A 508 18.09 38.80 -4.86
N SER A 509 17.16 38.20 -4.11
CA SER A 509 17.07 38.35 -2.65
C SER A 509 18.34 37.86 -1.93
N ILE A 510 18.87 36.70 -2.34
CA ILE A 510 20.14 36.14 -1.82
C ILE A 510 21.31 37.08 -2.13
N GLN A 511 21.42 37.59 -3.36
CA GLN A 511 22.49 38.51 -3.76
C GLN A 511 22.46 39.82 -2.96
N ASN A 512 21.27 40.41 -2.81
CA ASN A 512 21.09 41.64 -2.02
C ASN A 512 21.53 41.45 -0.56
N ARG A 513 21.14 40.33 0.06
CA ARG A 513 21.51 40.04 1.45
C ARG A 513 22.99 39.70 1.62
N GLN A 514 23.60 39.02 0.65
CA GLN A 514 25.05 38.80 0.61
C GLN A 514 25.83 40.11 0.51
N HIS A 515 25.35 41.07 -0.29
CA HIS A 515 25.95 42.40 -0.40
C HIS A 515 25.88 43.17 0.93
N LEU A 516 24.73 43.12 1.62
CA LEU A 516 24.54 43.74 2.93
C LEU A 516 25.47 43.15 4.01
N LEU A 517 25.63 41.82 4.03
CA LEU A 517 26.54 41.13 4.95
C LEU A 517 28.01 41.45 4.67
N ARG A 518 28.40 41.52 3.40
CA ARG A 518 29.77 41.89 3.01
C ARG A 518 30.10 43.34 3.42
N SER A 519 29.15 44.24 3.26
CA SER A 519 29.27 45.65 3.64
C SER A 519 29.38 45.83 5.16
N SER A 520 28.57 45.09 5.93
CA SER A 520 28.59 45.16 7.41
C SER A 520 29.83 44.50 8.03
N SER A 521 30.32 43.39 7.48
CA SER A 521 31.55 42.72 7.94
C SER A 521 32.81 43.61 7.78
N GLN A 522 32.89 44.39 6.70
CA GLN A 522 33.99 45.33 6.48
C GLN A 522 34.00 46.48 7.51
N ILE A 523 32.81 46.92 7.97
CA ILE A 523 32.66 47.93 9.01
C ILE A 523 33.01 47.35 10.40
N LEU A 524 32.75 46.06 10.64
CA LEU A 524 33.09 45.39 11.91
C LEU A 524 34.58 45.15 12.11
N SER A 525 35.32 44.76 11.08
CA SER A 525 36.77 44.66 11.18
C SER A 525 37.41 45.99 11.61
N GLN A 526 36.82 47.12 11.21
CA GLN A 526 37.24 48.45 11.64
C GLN A 526 36.75 48.79 13.06
N SER A 527 35.58 48.30 13.49
CA SER A 527 35.07 48.51 14.86
C SER A 527 35.76 47.61 15.89
N GLU A 528 36.04 46.34 15.61
CA GLU A 528 36.72 45.38 16.49
C GLU A 528 38.10 45.87 16.94
N ASN A 529 38.88 46.43 16.00
CA ASN A 529 40.17 47.06 16.32
C ASN A 529 40.02 48.27 17.25
N ASN A 530 38.90 49.02 17.12
CA ASN A 530 38.57 50.13 18.01
C ASN A 530 38.01 49.67 19.38
N VAL A 531 37.28 48.54 19.43
CA VAL A 531 36.78 47.91 20.67
C VAL A 531 37.95 47.43 21.50
N ILE A 532 38.87 46.68 20.90
CA ILE A 532 40.06 46.15 21.58
C ILE A 532 40.92 47.31 22.10
N GLY A 533 41.14 48.35 21.29
CA GLY A 533 41.86 49.55 21.71
C GLY A 533 41.22 50.27 22.91
N LYS A 534 39.88 50.39 22.93
CA LYS A 534 39.14 50.99 24.05
C LYS A 534 39.08 50.08 25.28
N LEU A 535 38.96 48.77 25.11
CA LEU A 535 38.95 47.79 26.19
C LEU A 535 40.32 47.74 26.90
N VAL A 536 41.41 47.83 26.13
CA VAL A 536 42.79 47.95 26.65
C VAL A 536 42.99 49.27 27.40
N SER A 537 42.24 50.33 27.03
CA SER A 537 42.29 51.62 27.74
C SER A 537 41.48 51.67 29.04
N LEU A 538 40.73 50.61 29.38
CA LEU A 538 39.94 50.53 30.62
C LEU A 538 40.82 50.19 31.82
N SER A 539 40.44 50.71 32.99
CA SER A 539 41.07 50.29 34.24
C SER A 539 40.55 48.91 34.67
N ALA A 540 41.38 48.16 35.42
CA ALA A 540 41.02 46.83 35.90
C ALA A 540 39.69 46.77 36.69
N ALA A 541 39.28 47.85 37.36
CA ALA A 541 38.01 47.89 38.09
C ALA A 541 36.79 47.96 37.15
N GLU A 542 36.91 48.69 36.04
CA GLU A 542 35.85 48.82 35.02
C GLU A 542 35.69 47.51 34.27
N LEU A 543 36.80 46.86 33.92
CA LEU A 543 36.80 45.56 33.27
C LEU A 543 36.13 44.49 34.16
N ARG A 544 36.46 44.44 35.46
CA ARG A 544 35.84 43.51 36.42
C ARG A 544 34.33 43.71 36.58
N ALA A 545 33.86 44.95 36.63
CA ALA A 545 32.43 45.24 36.78
C ALA A 545 31.61 44.84 35.54
N ILE A 546 32.13 45.15 34.35
CA ILE A 546 31.54 44.73 33.08
C ILE A 546 31.50 43.21 33.02
N LEU A 547 32.61 42.54 33.36
CA LEU A 547 32.67 41.08 33.35
C LEU A 547 31.64 40.43 34.27
N PHE A 548 31.51 40.92 35.51
CA PHE A 548 30.56 40.39 36.48
C PHE A 548 29.11 40.50 36.00
N LYS A 549 28.75 41.60 35.33
CA LYS A 549 27.41 41.82 34.80
C LYS A 549 27.09 40.87 33.63
N TYR A 550 28.02 40.72 32.67
CA TYR A 550 27.84 39.77 31.57
C TYR A 550 27.87 38.32 32.06
N PHE A 551 28.68 38.01 33.07
CA PHE A 551 28.68 36.70 33.71
C PHE A 551 27.31 36.36 34.30
N ASN A 552 26.70 37.28 35.06
CA ASN A 552 25.34 37.07 35.58
C ASN A 552 24.29 36.92 34.47
N LYS A 553 24.42 37.67 33.36
CA LYS A 553 23.53 37.50 32.21
C LYS A 553 23.70 36.12 31.56
N ILE A 554 24.94 35.65 31.40
CA ILE A 554 25.26 34.30 30.88
C ILE A 554 24.68 33.23 31.82
N VAL A 555 24.83 33.37 33.14
CA VAL A 555 24.26 32.44 34.13
C VAL A 555 22.74 32.39 34.00
N GLY A 556 22.06 33.54 33.96
CA GLY A 556 20.59 33.58 33.79
C GLY A 556 20.10 32.97 32.47
N LEU A 557 20.85 33.15 31.38
CA LEU A 557 20.56 32.50 30.09
C LEU A 557 20.81 30.98 30.13
N ARG A 558 21.86 30.52 30.84
CA ARG A 558 22.12 29.09 31.04
C ARG A 558 21.04 28.43 31.88
N GLU A 559 20.54 29.11 32.90
CA GLU A 559 19.41 28.63 33.70
C GLU A 559 18.11 28.52 32.89
N SER A 560 17.79 29.53 32.07
CA SER A 560 16.61 29.48 31.20
C SER A 560 16.74 28.40 30.12
N GLN A 561 17.92 28.25 29.52
CA GLN A 561 18.23 27.15 28.60
C GLN A 561 17.99 25.79 29.27
N ARG A 562 18.48 25.58 30.49
CA ARG A 562 18.30 24.33 31.22
C ARG A 562 16.82 24.06 31.56
N LYS A 563 16.05 25.09 31.92
CA LYS A 563 14.60 24.95 32.16
C LYS A 563 13.84 24.52 30.90
N LEU A 564 14.17 25.11 29.75
CA LEU A 564 13.57 24.73 28.47
C LEU A 564 13.98 23.31 28.06
N GLN A 565 15.25 22.94 28.25
CA GLN A 565 15.75 21.60 27.97
C GLN A 565 14.98 20.53 28.74
N LEU A 566 14.75 20.74 30.05
CA LEU A 566 13.95 19.81 30.87
C LEU A 566 12.50 19.70 30.39
N ARG A 567 11.88 20.80 29.92
CA ARG A 567 10.53 20.75 29.34
C ARG A 567 10.49 19.97 28.03
N ILE A 568 11.53 20.09 27.20
CA ILE A 568 11.64 19.32 25.96
C ILE A 568 11.74 17.83 26.29
N GLU A 569 12.64 17.46 27.21
CA GLU A 569 12.81 16.07 27.66
C GLU A 569 11.49 15.49 28.25
N GLU A 570 10.75 16.28 29.04
CA GLU A 570 9.44 15.85 29.56
C GLU A 570 8.41 15.59 28.44
N GLN A 571 8.38 16.46 27.42
CA GLN A 571 7.47 16.28 26.28
C GLN A 571 7.90 15.10 25.40
N GLU A 572 9.19 14.90 25.19
CA GLU A 572 9.73 13.73 24.48
C GLU A 572 9.32 12.42 25.16
N MET A 573 9.36 12.36 26.50
CA MET A 573 8.87 11.20 27.25
C MET A 573 7.38 10.96 27.05
N LYS A 574 6.55 12.01 27.06
CA LYS A 574 5.10 11.90 26.79
C LYS A 574 4.81 11.41 25.37
N VAL A 575 5.57 11.86 24.38
CA VAL A 575 5.44 11.39 22.99
C VAL A 575 5.78 9.90 22.89
N ILE A 576 6.87 9.47 23.54
CA ILE A 576 7.26 8.05 23.58
C ILE A 576 6.16 7.19 24.22
N ASP A 577 5.56 7.64 25.33
CA ASP A 577 4.48 6.92 25.99
C ASP A 577 3.23 6.81 25.10
N GLN A 578 2.86 7.88 24.40
CA GLN A 578 1.75 7.87 23.45
C GLN A 578 2.02 6.94 22.26
N GLU A 579 3.24 6.97 21.70
CA GLU A 579 3.65 6.06 20.63
C GLU A 579 3.59 4.59 21.07
N ASN A 580 3.97 4.30 22.33
CA ASN A 580 3.86 2.95 22.89
C ASN A 580 2.40 2.50 22.98
N ILE A 581 1.49 3.35 23.47
CA ILE A 581 0.05 3.06 23.55
C ILE A 581 -0.53 2.81 22.15
N ILE A 582 -0.20 3.65 21.16
CA ILE A 582 -0.67 3.48 19.78
C ILE A 582 -0.24 2.11 19.25
N ARG A 583 1.04 1.75 19.41
CA ARG A 583 1.57 0.45 18.97
C ARG A 583 0.86 -0.73 19.63
N GLU A 584 0.61 -0.66 20.95
CA GLU A 584 -0.13 -1.71 21.67
C GLU A 584 -1.55 -1.89 21.15
N LEU A 585 -2.26 -0.78 20.91
CA LEU A 585 -3.61 -0.79 20.36
C LEU A 585 -3.64 -1.33 18.92
N GLU A 586 -2.69 -0.95 18.08
CA GLU A 586 -2.55 -1.47 16.71
C GLU A 586 -2.29 -2.99 16.71
N SER A 587 -1.41 -3.46 17.59
CA SER A 587 -1.10 -4.89 17.77
C SER A 587 -2.33 -5.68 18.23
N ALA A 588 -3.06 -5.17 19.23
CA ALA A 588 -4.29 -5.78 19.71
C ALA A 588 -5.38 -5.85 18.62
N LEU A 589 -5.55 -4.77 17.85
CA LEU A 589 -6.49 -4.72 16.73
C LEU A 589 -6.17 -5.77 15.66
N GLU A 590 -4.91 -5.90 15.28
CA GLU A 590 -4.47 -6.91 14.31
C GLU A 590 -4.68 -8.34 14.83
N HIS A 591 -4.33 -8.61 16.08
CA HIS A 591 -4.56 -9.91 16.69
C HIS A 591 -6.05 -10.27 16.66
N VAL A 592 -6.94 -9.35 17.05
CA VAL A 592 -8.39 -9.60 17.06
C VAL A 592 -8.91 -9.86 15.63
N LYS A 593 -8.42 -9.12 14.63
CA LYS A 593 -8.76 -9.36 13.22
C LYS A 593 -8.39 -10.77 12.77
N LEU A 594 -7.17 -11.21 13.05
CA LEU A 594 -6.70 -12.56 12.70
C LEU A 594 -7.47 -13.65 13.46
N GLN A 595 -7.83 -13.40 14.72
CA GLN A 595 -8.63 -14.33 15.52
C GLN A 595 -10.05 -14.48 14.96
N CYS A 596 -10.70 -13.39 14.58
CA CYS A 596 -12.02 -13.40 13.93
C CYS A 596 -11.99 -14.20 12.62
N ASP A 597 -10.98 -13.98 11.79
CA ASP A 597 -10.83 -14.69 10.50
C ASP A 597 -10.61 -16.21 10.68
N ARG A 598 -9.84 -16.61 11.70
CA ARG A 598 -9.71 -18.03 12.07
C ARG A 598 -11.03 -18.64 12.49
N ARG A 599 -11.81 -17.93 13.32
CA ARG A 599 -13.13 -18.39 13.78
C ARG A 599 -14.10 -18.57 12.61
N LEU A 600 -14.11 -17.63 11.67
CA LEU A 600 -14.90 -17.72 10.44
C LEU A 600 -14.48 -18.93 9.59
N THR A 601 -13.18 -19.13 9.40
CA THR A 601 -12.64 -20.27 8.64
C THR A 601 -13.03 -21.62 9.28
N LEU A 602 -13.03 -21.71 10.61
CA LEU A 602 -13.49 -22.91 11.33
C LEU A 602 -14.99 -23.17 11.11
N GLN A 603 -15.82 -22.14 11.18
CA GLN A 603 -17.26 -22.28 10.92
C GLN A 603 -17.54 -22.75 9.49
N HIS A 604 -16.81 -22.21 8.50
CA HIS A 604 -16.90 -22.69 7.12
C HIS A 604 -16.50 -24.17 7.00
N LYS A 605 -15.41 -24.57 7.68
CA LYS A 605 -14.97 -25.98 7.68
C LYS A 605 -16.01 -26.91 8.32
N GLU A 606 -16.72 -26.47 9.36
CA GLU A 606 -17.82 -27.25 9.95
C GLU A 606 -19.03 -27.36 9.03
N HIS A 607 -19.40 -26.26 8.37
CA HIS A 607 -20.47 -26.28 7.37
C HIS A 607 -20.14 -27.23 6.22
N GLU A 608 -18.89 -27.19 5.76
CA GLU A 608 -18.39 -28.03 4.70
C GLU A 608 -18.45 -29.52 5.04
N LYS A 609 -18.06 -29.90 6.26
CA LYS A 609 -18.21 -31.28 6.75
C LYS A 609 -19.66 -31.76 6.74
N LYS A 610 -20.61 -30.89 7.10
CA LYS A 610 -22.05 -31.23 7.06
C LYS A 610 -22.53 -31.48 5.63
N LEU A 611 -22.09 -30.67 4.67
CA LEU A 611 -22.40 -30.85 3.24
C LEU A 611 -21.83 -32.17 2.71
N GLN A 612 -20.57 -32.49 3.05
CA GLN A 612 -19.94 -33.75 2.65
C GLN A 612 -20.71 -34.97 3.16
N LEU A 613 -21.21 -34.94 4.41
CA LEU A 613 -22.03 -36.02 4.96
C LEU A 613 -23.33 -36.22 4.15
N ILE A 614 -24.00 -35.13 3.78
CA ILE A 614 -25.23 -35.17 2.98
C ILE A 614 -24.96 -35.73 1.57
N LEU A 615 -23.89 -35.27 0.92
CA LEU A 615 -23.49 -35.77 -0.41
C LEU A 615 -23.13 -37.25 -0.37
N HIS A 616 -22.43 -37.69 0.67
CA HIS A 616 -22.12 -39.11 0.88
C HIS A 616 -23.40 -39.94 0.99
N HIS A 617 -24.36 -39.49 1.80
CA HIS A 617 -25.64 -40.17 1.95
C HIS A 617 -26.40 -40.30 0.62
N PHE A 618 -26.42 -39.26 -0.22
CA PHE A 618 -27.02 -39.33 -1.55
C PHE A 618 -26.32 -40.37 -2.44
N LYS A 619 -24.98 -40.38 -2.43
CA LYS A 619 -24.16 -41.31 -3.21
C LYS A 619 -24.39 -42.77 -2.82
N GLU A 620 -24.46 -43.08 -1.53
CA GLU A 620 -24.76 -44.43 -1.04
C GLU A 620 -26.19 -44.85 -1.36
N THR A 621 -27.15 -43.95 -1.15
CA THR A 621 -28.56 -44.21 -1.44
C THR A 621 -28.76 -44.55 -2.92
N LEU A 622 -28.11 -43.82 -3.83
CA LEU A 622 -28.11 -44.08 -5.27
C LEU A 622 -27.60 -45.50 -5.60
N LYS A 623 -26.43 -45.86 -5.07
CA LYS A 623 -25.85 -47.21 -5.27
C LYS A 623 -26.78 -48.30 -4.74
N GLY A 624 -27.38 -48.10 -3.56
CA GLY A 624 -28.32 -49.05 -2.97
C GLY A 624 -29.55 -49.30 -3.85
N TYR A 625 -30.10 -48.25 -4.47
CA TYR A 625 -31.20 -48.40 -5.43
C TYR A 625 -30.76 -49.06 -6.72
N GLU A 626 -29.57 -48.77 -7.22
CA GLU A 626 -29.04 -49.35 -8.46
C GLU A 626 -28.86 -50.86 -8.35
N VAL A 627 -28.30 -51.35 -7.24
CA VAL A 627 -28.18 -52.78 -6.95
C VAL A 627 -29.55 -53.47 -6.86
N LYS A 628 -30.53 -52.84 -6.18
CA LYS A 628 -31.89 -53.38 -6.09
C LYS A 628 -32.57 -53.46 -7.46
N VAL A 629 -32.41 -52.45 -8.30
CA VAL A 629 -32.97 -52.45 -9.66
C VAL A 629 -32.36 -53.58 -10.50
N GLN A 630 -31.04 -53.75 -10.48
CA GLN A 630 -30.38 -54.84 -11.19
C GLN A 630 -30.84 -56.22 -10.71
N GLN A 631 -31.07 -56.39 -9.40
CA GLN A 631 -31.61 -57.65 -8.87
C GLN A 631 -33.04 -57.90 -9.38
N LEU A 632 -33.90 -56.88 -9.32
CA LEU A 632 -35.27 -56.99 -9.83
C LEU A 632 -35.33 -57.25 -11.33
N GLU A 633 -34.42 -56.67 -12.12
CA GLU A 633 -34.31 -56.95 -13.56
C GLU A 633 -33.94 -58.41 -13.84
N LYS A 634 -33.00 -58.98 -13.05
CA LYS A 634 -32.66 -60.41 -13.14
C LYS A 634 -33.87 -61.28 -12.78
N ASP A 635 -34.53 -61.00 -11.66
CA ASP A 635 -35.70 -61.76 -11.22
C ASP A 635 -36.82 -61.69 -12.27
N LEU A 636 -37.08 -60.49 -12.82
CA LEU A 636 -38.10 -60.28 -13.85
C LEU A 636 -37.76 -60.98 -15.16
N PHE A 637 -36.47 -61.09 -15.52
CA PHE A 637 -36.02 -61.94 -16.63
C PHE A 637 -36.32 -63.42 -16.36
N PHE A 638 -36.01 -63.92 -15.16
CA PHE A 638 -36.32 -65.30 -14.77
C PHE A 638 -37.82 -65.58 -14.84
N TYR A 639 -38.66 -64.70 -14.25
CA TYR A 639 -40.12 -64.84 -14.31
C TYR A 639 -40.67 -64.78 -15.74
N LYS A 640 -40.14 -63.89 -16.59
CA LYS A 640 -40.53 -63.84 -18.02
C LYS A 640 -40.14 -65.13 -18.75
N LYS A 641 -38.97 -65.70 -18.46
CA LYS A 641 -38.49 -66.95 -19.07
C LYS A 641 -39.37 -68.13 -18.66
N THR A 642 -39.61 -68.33 -17.38
CA THR A 642 -40.49 -69.40 -16.87
C THR A 642 -41.93 -69.22 -17.35
N SER A 643 -42.45 -67.99 -17.40
CA SER A 643 -43.78 -67.72 -17.96
C SER A 643 -43.87 -68.12 -19.45
N ARG A 644 -42.83 -67.82 -20.26
CA ARG A 644 -42.78 -68.26 -21.66
C ARG A 644 -42.73 -69.78 -21.79
N GLU A 645 -41.95 -70.47 -20.96
CA GLU A 645 -41.87 -71.94 -20.93
C GLU A 645 -43.21 -72.57 -20.52
N LEU A 646 -43.85 -72.04 -19.47
CA LEU A 646 -45.18 -72.47 -19.04
C LEU A 646 -46.22 -72.22 -20.14
N LYS A 647 -46.20 -71.07 -20.81
CA LYS A 647 -47.05 -70.81 -21.98
C LYS A 647 -46.81 -71.80 -23.11
N LYS A 648 -45.55 -72.15 -23.40
CA LYS A 648 -45.21 -73.17 -24.41
C LYS A 648 -45.78 -74.54 -24.03
N LYS A 649 -45.61 -74.96 -22.77
CA LYS A 649 -46.18 -76.21 -22.23
C LYS A 649 -47.70 -76.22 -22.26
N LEU A 650 -48.34 -75.09 -21.95
CA LEU A 650 -49.79 -74.96 -22.05
C LEU A 650 -50.25 -75.08 -23.52
N LYS A 651 -49.54 -74.44 -24.44
CA LYS A 651 -49.85 -74.48 -25.87
C LYS A 651 -49.67 -75.88 -26.47
N SER A 652 -48.68 -76.65 -26.01
CA SER A 652 -48.52 -78.05 -26.43
C SER A 652 -49.63 -78.95 -25.90
N LEU A 653 -50.05 -78.78 -24.64
CA LEU A 653 -51.18 -79.52 -24.06
C LEU A 653 -52.52 -79.22 -24.78
N PHE A 654 -52.77 -77.95 -25.11
CA PHE A 654 -53.98 -77.58 -25.86
C PHE A 654 -53.91 -77.95 -27.35
N GLY A 655 -52.72 -77.88 -27.96
CA GLY A 655 -52.49 -78.32 -29.35
C GLY A 655 -52.74 -79.81 -29.55
N GLU A 656 -52.35 -80.66 -28.59
CA GLU A 656 -52.66 -82.10 -28.61
C GLU A 656 -54.15 -82.38 -28.34
N SER A 657 -54.82 -81.57 -27.50
CA SER A 657 -56.26 -81.72 -27.22
C SER A 657 -57.18 -81.35 -28.41
N SER A 658 -56.75 -80.42 -29.28
CA SER A 658 -57.56 -80.03 -30.46
C SER A 658 -57.63 -81.12 -31.54
N TYR A 659 -56.62 -81.99 -31.67
CA TYR A 659 -56.69 -83.12 -32.59
C TYR A 659 -57.59 -84.26 -32.06
N GLN A 660 -57.77 -84.39 -30.74
CA GLN A 660 -58.73 -85.34 -30.17
C GLN A 660 -60.17 -84.83 -30.16
N LEU A 661 -60.40 -83.51 -30.01
CA LEU A 661 -61.77 -82.97 -30.02
C LEU A 661 -62.38 -82.93 -31.43
N LEU A 662 -61.61 -82.64 -32.49
CA LEU A 662 -62.08 -82.65 -33.88
C LEU A 662 -62.35 -84.07 -34.43
N ALA A 663 -61.69 -85.10 -33.88
CA ALA A 663 -62.02 -86.49 -34.19
C ALA A 663 -63.32 -86.95 -33.50
N SER A 664 -63.62 -86.44 -32.30
CA SER A 664 -64.82 -86.81 -31.54
C SER A 664 -66.11 -86.18 -32.08
N THR A 665 -66.07 -84.96 -32.63
CA THR A 665 -67.25 -84.33 -33.25
C THR A 665 -67.60 -84.88 -34.63
N LYS A 666 -66.65 -85.49 -35.37
CA LYS A 666 -66.96 -86.21 -36.62
C LYS A 666 -67.68 -87.55 -36.37
N CYS A 667 -67.43 -88.23 -35.26
CA CYS A 667 -68.16 -89.46 -34.90
C CYS A 667 -69.57 -89.19 -34.36
N LYS A 668 -69.85 -88.02 -33.76
CA LYS A 668 -71.21 -87.69 -33.29
C LYS A 668 -72.17 -87.26 -34.43
N TYR A 669 -71.67 -86.67 -35.51
CA TYR A 669 -72.51 -86.27 -36.64
C TYR A 669 -72.93 -87.45 -37.56
N ILE A 670 -72.19 -88.56 -37.53
CA ILE A 670 -72.53 -89.78 -38.31
C ILE A 670 -73.57 -90.64 -37.58
N ILE A 671 -73.54 -90.69 -36.24
CA ILE A 671 -74.49 -91.49 -35.45
C ILE A 671 -75.91 -90.86 -35.41
N LEU A 672 -76.02 -89.52 -35.41
CA LEU A 672 -77.32 -88.84 -35.42
C LEU A 672 -78.05 -88.86 -36.78
N LYS A 673 -77.37 -89.25 -37.87
CA LYS A 673 -78.01 -89.38 -39.20
C LYS A 673 -78.55 -90.79 -39.48
N TYR A 674 -78.13 -91.81 -38.71
CA TYR A 674 -78.63 -93.19 -38.85
C TYR A 674 -79.80 -93.53 -37.92
N LEU A 675 -80.10 -92.71 -36.90
CA LEU A 675 -81.18 -92.94 -35.94
C LEU A 675 -82.53 -92.25 -36.29
N CYS A 676 -82.65 -91.61 -37.45
CA CYS A 676 -83.89 -90.96 -37.90
C CYS A 676 -84.55 -91.67 -39.10
N ASN A 677 -84.25 -92.96 -39.31
CA ASN A 677 -84.83 -93.78 -40.39
C ASN A 677 -85.36 -95.15 -39.90
N CYS A 678 -85.65 -95.30 -38.61
CA CYS A 678 -86.37 -96.45 -38.04
C CYS A 678 -87.23 -96.00 -36.85
N GLN A 679 -88.29 -95.24 -37.12
CA GLN A 679 -89.66 -95.42 -36.64
C GLN A 679 -90.55 -94.27 -37.14
#